data_AF-A0A6H5KGW1-F1
#
_entry.id   AF-A0A6H5KGW1-F1
#
_cell.length_a   1.000
_cell.length_b   1.000
_cell.length_c   1.000
_cell.angle_alpha   90.00
_cell.angle_beta   90.00
_cell.angle_gamma   90.00
#
_symmetry.space_group_name_H-M   'P 1'
#
loop_
_entity.id
_entity.type
_entity.pdbx_description
1 polymer ?
#
loop_
_entity_poly.entity_id
_entity_poly.type
_entity_poly.pdbx_seq_one_letter_code
_entity_poly.pdbx_strand_id
1 'polypeptide(L)'
;MKREAVTTSAPAIAIQATARRYLARRRRNKLVEAKQIEWEMTTMAKEMIRFCAERARLRKIAVKRSGEEGSGSFRLEGRAFNKLFASTPGMFSSSFLATDVDLVFARVKDKDEKTLTYAQFAAALNVVAATLFPEVTIRGYLGRKRFRQKKLESDKVARTALESLESLGRRYCARCRAIRLAQAKISKFIDPTTHLPYWLHPTTGVTTWTKPKVFGAADVEHAMMVATSKTEHLVKCSVCDVRPVRRMCTSCRDSYCEECFQALHGRGKRRAHVAPVIHVCCVCKYQHATRICETCTFKVSTTSAYCDVCFFNKHPGLDNLSKAEAAAIEEGRGGGGVGRAKAWSLTAAKKQEGWTPLVVTCVECRRYAARWLCDDCEEVYCVGCYAFVHKHGTKVNHGAEKLPYYPASLHMEYAMACRKRSRKERDEEARTLWLEDQARAKERAAVRIQARWRGKIGRIEGLAHLKAGRARHRAEWRQRKKDDRKRKALWYEALDLAGLAPRLASDRLDEHVLKRGIVRRGFDIGTVDELKDQATRGGIRLPGGHTVKTGHRCIYTDPAYVMGDFLKPENIIRVQGELFKVETVRADRIRVDRVWNKRGSKRVLLYKMVLNPRQKLLLGVPELYDGMHLAQLHAPISMLSFVIKVTLVLEEDVINRMLRKAAKYYKRKRRKRLYTLAKKTLKKSEENVGSLKLKLNIAQFGLDNSGDLDGEKKAAATDDGAPETAESALAWIEVVNGTTGRPLWRNTVTGEESSVPPKGMANIENMTNDLEKQKEMLRAKKAKKR
;
A
#
# COMPACT_ATOMS: atom_id res chain seq x y z
N MET A 1 -15.81 14.00 16.65
CA MET A 1 -15.85 15.19 17.54
C MET A 1 -14.48 15.83 17.61
N LYS A 2 -14.15 16.68 16.63
CA LYS A 2 -12.91 17.48 16.61
C LYS A 2 -13.18 18.80 17.34
N ARG A 3 -12.29 19.16 18.28
CA ARG A 3 -12.32 20.45 18.99
C ARG A 3 -11.74 21.53 18.10
N GLU A 4 -12.61 22.37 17.53
CA GLU A 4 -12.30 23.77 17.23
C GLU A 4 -12.56 24.56 18.51
N ALA A 5 -11.50 25.11 19.10
CA ALA A 5 -11.63 25.99 20.25
C ALA A 5 -10.85 27.28 20.03
N VAL A 6 -11.59 28.29 19.58
CA VAL A 6 -11.60 29.65 20.13
C VAL A 6 -10.30 30.47 20.04
N THR A 7 -10.12 31.13 18.89
CA THR A 7 -9.41 32.42 18.77
C THR A 7 -10.43 33.56 18.72
N THR A 8 -11.03 33.95 19.85
CA THR A 8 -12.00 35.08 19.92
C THR A 8 -11.73 36.06 21.07
N SER A 9 -10.45 36.34 21.41
CA SER A 9 -10.13 37.31 22.47
C SER A 9 -9.76 38.71 22.00
N ALA A 10 -9.41 38.92 20.73
CA ALA A 10 -8.95 40.23 20.24
C ALA A 10 -10.05 41.33 20.20
N PRO A 11 -11.32 41.07 19.80
CA PRO A 11 -12.35 42.11 19.72
C PRO A 11 -12.84 42.57 21.11
N ALA A 12 -12.92 41.64 22.06
CA ALA A 12 -13.36 41.93 23.43
C ALA A 12 -12.38 42.85 24.18
N ILE A 13 -11.07 42.67 23.94
CA ILE A 13 -10.03 43.53 24.50
C ILE A 13 -10.11 44.96 23.92
N ALA A 14 -10.43 45.09 22.63
CA ALA A 14 -10.58 46.40 21.99
C ALA A 14 -11.77 47.19 22.55
N ILE A 15 -12.93 46.56 22.74
CA ILE A 15 -14.15 47.20 23.28
C ILE A 15 -13.94 47.66 24.73
N GLN A 16 -13.26 46.85 25.55
CA GLN A 16 -12.93 47.22 26.93
C GLN A 16 -11.98 48.43 26.99
N ALA A 17 -11.05 48.54 26.03
CA ALA A 17 -10.13 49.67 25.95
C ALA A 17 -10.85 50.99 25.56
N THR A 18 -11.81 50.96 24.62
CA THR A 18 -12.60 52.14 24.22
C THR A 18 -13.54 52.62 25.32
N ALA A 19 -14.21 51.71 26.03
CA ALA A 19 -15.09 52.05 27.16
C ALA A 19 -14.32 52.77 28.29
N ARG A 20 -13.10 52.30 28.60
CA ARG A 20 -12.22 52.96 29.58
C ARG A 20 -11.82 54.37 29.14
N ARG A 21 -11.50 54.59 27.85
CA ARG A 21 -11.18 55.93 27.30
C ARG A 21 -12.38 56.88 27.37
N TYR A 22 -13.58 56.40 27.03
CA TYR A 22 -14.80 57.19 27.09
C TYR A 22 -15.14 57.64 28.52
N LEU A 23 -15.09 56.72 29.49
CA LEU A 23 -15.33 57.05 30.90
C LEU A 23 -14.27 58.01 31.46
N ALA A 24 -13.00 57.87 31.06
CA ALA A 24 -11.95 58.81 31.43
C ALA A 24 -12.18 60.22 30.84
N ARG A 25 -12.70 60.33 29.61
CA ARG A 25 -13.05 61.60 28.97
C ARG A 25 -14.25 62.27 29.66
N ARG A 26 -15.30 61.52 29.97
CA ARG A 26 -16.49 62.01 30.69
C ARG A 26 -16.15 62.52 32.09
N ARG A 27 -15.24 61.84 32.81
CA ARG A 27 -14.74 62.30 34.11
C ARG A 27 -13.92 63.59 34.00
N ARG A 28 -13.11 63.75 32.96
CA ARG A 28 -12.36 64.99 32.70
C ARG A 28 -13.30 66.18 32.46
N ASN A 29 -14.32 66.02 31.61
CA ASN A 29 -15.24 67.11 31.28
C ASN A 29 -16.00 67.63 32.53
N LYS A 30 -16.52 66.73 33.39
CA LYS A 30 -17.16 67.13 34.66
C LYS A 30 -16.21 67.83 35.63
N LEU A 31 -14.93 67.49 35.59
CA LEU A 31 -13.90 68.10 36.44
C LEU A 31 -13.50 69.50 35.94
N VAL A 32 -13.62 69.74 34.64
CA VAL A 32 -13.42 71.07 34.03
C VAL A 32 -14.58 72.01 34.39
N GLU A 33 -15.83 71.57 34.25
CA GLU A 33 -17.02 72.35 34.66
C GLU A 33 -17.00 72.68 36.16
N ALA A 34 -16.68 71.71 37.02
CA ALA A 34 -16.60 71.96 38.47
C ALA A 34 -15.47 72.94 38.85
N LYS A 35 -14.33 72.90 38.13
CA LYS A 35 -13.22 73.84 38.34
C LYS A 35 -13.54 75.25 37.84
N GLN A 36 -14.33 75.37 36.78
CA GLN A 36 -14.82 76.65 36.26
C GLN A 36 -15.68 77.37 37.31
N ILE A 37 -16.65 76.66 37.90
CA ILE A 37 -17.50 77.18 38.97
C ILE A 37 -16.68 77.53 40.23
N GLU A 38 -15.73 76.67 40.63
CA GLU A 38 -14.84 76.95 41.78
C GLU A 38 -13.94 78.19 41.52
N TRP A 39 -13.49 78.40 40.28
CA TRP A 39 -12.73 79.58 39.87
C TRP A 39 -13.58 80.86 39.87
N GLU A 40 -14.79 80.81 39.32
CA GLU A 40 -15.72 81.95 39.32
C GLU A 40 -16.09 82.38 40.75
N MET A 41 -16.39 81.41 41.63
CA MET A 41 -16.69 81.68 43.04
C MET A 41 -15.49 82.24 43.82
N THR A 42 -14.29 81.70 43.60
CA THR A 42 -13.09 82.22 44.28
C THR A 42 -12.68 83.59 43.76
N THR A 43 -12.97 83.90 42.49
CA THR A 43 -12.74 85.23 41.91
C THR A 43 -13.72 86.24 42.46
N MET A 44 -15.01 85.91 42.56
CA MET A 44 -16.02 86.74 43.25
C MET A 44 -15.69 86.98 44.71
N ALA A 45 -15.32 85.93 45.46
CA ALA A 45 -14.96 86.07 46.87
C ALA A 45 -13.69 86.93 47.06
N LYS A 46 -12.71 86.81 46.17
CA LYS A 46 -11.51 87.66 46.17
C LYS A 46 -11.85 89.12 45.87
N GLU A 47 -12.72 89.39 44.91
CA GLU A 47 -13.17 90.77 44.61
C GLU A 47 -14.00 91.36 45.75
N MET A 48 -14.89 90.59 46.39
CA MET A 48 -15.60 91.04 47.61
C MET A 48 -14.64 91.31 48.79
N ILE A 49 -13.63 90.47 49.00
CA ILE A 49 -12.61 90.69 50.03
C ILE A 49 -11.74 91.90 49.69
N ARG A 50 -11.36 92.08 48.42
CA ARG A 50 -10.60 93.24 47.93
C ARG A 50 -11.40 94.53 48.15
N PHE A 51 -12.69 94.49 47.86
CA PHE A 51 -13.64 95.57 48.10
C PHE A 51 -13.81 95.88 49.60
N CYS A 52 -13.83 94.86 50.47
CA CYS A 52 -13.84 95.03 51.93
C CYS A 52 -12.50 95.55 52.50
N ALA A 53 -11.37 95.14 51.91
CA ALA A 53 -10.03 95.60 52.26
C ALA A 53 -9.78 97.04 51.82
N GLU A 54 -10.48 97.50 50.78
CA GLU A 54 -10.51 98.89 50.32
C GLU A 54 -11.39 99.77 51.23
N ARG A 55 -11.19 99.64 52.54
CA ARG A 55 -11.82 100.43 53.62
C ARG A 55 -11.70 101.94 53.39
N ALA A 56 -10.70 102.37 52.61
CA ALA A 56 -10.48 103.74 52.15
C ALA A 56 -11.54 104.23 51.13
N ARG A 57 -12.08 103.37 50.26
CA ARG A 57 -13.19 103.70 49.35
C ARG A 57 -14.50 103.82 50.10
N LEU A 58 -14.77 102.91 51.04
CA LEU A 58 -15.94 102.99 51.92
C LEU A 58 -15.92 104.28 52.76
N ARG A 59 -14.75 104.71 53.25
CA ARG A 59 -14.58 106.01 53.93
C ARG A 59 -14.83 107.22 53.03
N LYS A 60 -14.62 107.13 51.71
CA LYS A 60 -14.90 108.22 50.75
C LYS A 60 -16.39 108.38 50.42
N ILE A 61 -17.18 107.32 50.57
CA ILE A 61 -18.63 107.32 50.28
C ILE A 61 -19.44 107.52 51.57
N ALA A 62 -18.89 107.19 52.74
CA ALA A 62 -19.50 107.48 54.04
C ALA A 62 -19.50 109.00 54.33
N VAL A 63 -20.67 109.53 54.69
CA VAL A 63 -20.86 110.95 55.03
C VAL A 63 -20.15 111.27 56.35
N LYS A 64 -19.18 112.19 56.32
CA LYS A 64 -18.68 112.84 57.55
C LYS A 64 -19.76 113.83 58.00
N ARG A 65 -20.38 113.61 59.15
CA ARG A 65 -21.10 114.69 59.86
C ARG A 65 -20.04 115.72 60.28
N SER A 66 -20.21 116.96 59.85
CA SER A 66 -19.36 118.09 60.26
C SER A 66 -19.57 118.34 61.76
N GLY A 67 -18.56 118.09 62.59
CA GLY A 67 -18.57 118.58 63.97
C GLY A 67 -17.89 117.77 65.08
N GLU A 68 -17.38 116.55 64.85
CA GLU A 68 -16.69 115.80 65.91
C GLU A 68 -15.45 115.05 65.39
N GLU A 69 -14.27 115.51 65.79
CA GLU A 69 -13.00 114.80 65.59
C GLU A 69 -12.70 113.92 66.81
N GLY A 70 -13.20 112.69 66.79
CA GLY A 70 -12.83 111.67 67.76
C GLY A 70 -13.69 110.41 67.62
N SER A 71 -13.09 109.27 67.29
CA SER A 71 -13.77 107.96 67.22
C SER A 71 -14.93 107.87 66.20
N GLY A 72 -14.61 108.07 64.92
CA GLY A 72 -15.57 107.95 63.81
C GLY A 72 -16.13 106.54 63.64
N SER A 73 -17.31 106.26 64.22
CA SER A 73 -18.09 105.07 63.90
C SER A 73 -18.51 105.10 62.42
N PHE A 74 -18.18 104.05 61.67
CA PHE A 74 -18.50 103.96 60.25
C PHE A 74 -20.02 103.83 60.08
N ARG A 75 -20.64 104.81 59.41
CA ARG A 75 -22.07 104.83 59.09
C ARG A 75 -22.26 104.96 57.58
N LEU A 76 -23.03 104.04 56.98
CA LEU A 76 -23.26 103.99 55.54
C LEU A 76 -24.75 104.25 55.22
N GLU A 77 -25.04 105.32 54.48
CA GLU A 77 -26.41 105.66 54.06
C GLU A 77 -26.96 104.70 53.00
N GLY A 78 -28.29 104.56 52.93
CA GLY A 78 -28.95 103.66 51.98
C GLY A 78 -28.59 103.92 50.52
N ARG A 79 -28.49 105.19 50.11
CA ARG A 79 -28.07 105.56 48.75
C ARG A 79 -26.63 105.12 48.45
N ALA A 80 -25.74 105.27 49.43
CA ALA A 80 -24.36 104.83 49.31
C ALA A 80 -24.26 103.30 49.24
N PHE A 81 -25.07 102.59 50.04
CA PHE A 81 -25.17 101.14 50.01
C PHE A 81 -25.68 100.64 48.65
N ASN A 82 -26.75 101.21 48.10
CA ASN A 82 -27.24 100.86 46.75
C ASN A 82 -26.20 101.14 45.66
N LYS A 83 -25.56 102.31 45.70
CA LYS A 83 -24.52 102.68 44.74
C LYS A 83 -23.33 101.70 44.79
N LEU A 84 -23.04 101.16 45.96
CA LEU A 84 -22.02 100.13 46.16
C LEU A 84 -22.29 98.89 45.30
N PHE A 85 -23.49 98.33 45.40
CA PHE A 85 -23.90 97.15 44.64
C PHE A 85 -24.04 97.47 43.16
N ALA A 86 -24.53 98.67 42.80
CA ALA A 86 -24.57 99.14 41.42
C ALA A 86 -23.19 99.29 40.77
N SER A 87 -22.19 99.70 41.55
CA SER A 87 -20.81 99.83 41.08
C SER A 87 -20.05 98.51 41.01
N THR A 88 -20.62 97.42 41.53
CA THR A 88 -19.99 96.09 41.54
C THR A 88 -20.59 95.23 40.41
N PRO A 89 -19.83 94.94 39.33
CA PRO A 89 -20.34 94.20 38.19
C PRO A 89 -20.88 92.82 38.59
N GLY A 90 -22.05 92.45 38.07
CA GLY A 90 -22.64 91.12 38.28
C GLY A 90 -23.41 90.92 39.59
N MET A 91 -23.52 91.96 40.43
CA MET A 91 -24.33 91.89 41.66
C MET A 91 -25.83 91.93 41.40
N PHE A 92 -26.26 92.66 40.36
CA PHE A 92 -27.64 92.67 39.92
C PHE A 92 -27.87 91.59 38.88
N SER A 93 -28.87 90.75 39.13
CA SER A 93 -29.31 89.68 38.24
C SER A 93 -30.83 89.76 38.09
N SER A 94 -31.41 88.97 37.18
CA SER A 94 -32.88 88.87 37.10
C SER A 94 -33.52 88.40 38.42
N SER A 95 -32.76 87.70 39.27
CA SER A 95 -33.19 87.21 40.58
C SER A 95 -32.87 88.14 41.76
N PHE A 96 -32.09 89.20 41.54
CA PHE A 96 -31.69 90.13 42.60
C PHE A 96 -31.60 91.53 42.04
N LEU A 97 -32.65 92.30 42.30
CA LEU A 97 -32.89 93.62 41.75
C LEU A 97 -32.41 94.72 42.72
N ALA A 98 -32.36 95.96 42.24
CA ALA A 98 -32.03 97.12 43.09
C ALA A 98 -33.00 97.26 44.29
N THR A 99 -34.27 96.92 44.10
CA THR A 99 -35.27 96.86 45.16
C THR A 99 -34.93 95.86 46.26
N ASP A 100 -34.29 94.74 45.91
CA ASP A 100 -33.92 93.72 46.89
C ASP A 100 -32.75 94.20 47.78
N VAL A 101 -31.83 94.99 47.22
CA VAL A 101 -30.76 95.64 47.98
C VAL A 101 -31.35 96.65 48.97
N ASP A 102 -32.34 97.43 48.56
CA ASP A 102 -33.07 98.33 49.46
C ASP A 102 -33.82 97.59 50.56
N LEU A 103 -34.46 96.47 50.24
CA LEU A 103 -35.13 95.61 51.23
C LEU A 103 -34.12 95.02 52.22
N VAL A 104 -32.95 94.58 51.77
CA VAL A 104 -31.90 94.10 52.67
C VAL A 104 -31.35 95.23 53.54
N PHE A 105 -31.14 96.42 52.99
CA PHE A 105 -30.74 97.60 53.75
C PHE A 105 -31.76 97.94 54.85
N ALA A 106 -33.04 98.00 54.48
CA ALA A 106 -34.15 98.28 55.39
C ALA A 106 -34.31 97.20 56.47
N ARG A 107 -34.02 95.94 56.13
CA ARG A 107 -34.11 94.80 57.06
C ARG A 107 -33.01 94.78 58.11
N VAL A 108 -31.82 95.26 57.77
CA VAL A 108 -30.63 95.12 58.62
C VAL A 108 -30.32 96.40 59.42
N LYS A 109 -30.80 97.56 58.99
CA LYS A 109 -30.69 98.81 59.77
C LYS A 109 -31.64 98.78 60.97
N ASP A 110 -31.31 99.53 62.00
CA ASP A 110 -32.21 99.75 63.12
C ASP A 110 -33.43 100.61 62.71
N LYS A 111 -34.51 100.48 63.47
CA LYS A 111 -35.72 101.27 63.28
C LYS A 111 -35.36 102.75 63.49
N ASP A 112 -35.84 103.62 62.60
CA ASP A 112 -35.61 105.08 62.62
C ASP A 112 -34.18 105.57 62.29
N GLU A 113 -33.18 104.70 62.16
CA GLU A 113 -31.85 105.08 61.63
C GLU A 113 -31.82 105.12 60.09
N LYS A 114 -31.08 106.09 59.51
CA LYS A 114 -30.88 106.23 58.04
C LYS A 114 -29.57 105.61 57.54
N THR A 115 -28.78 105.02 58.43
CA THR A 115 -27.42 104.53 58.16
C THR A 115 -27.19 103.13 58.74
N LEU A 116 -26.30 102.34 58.13
CA LEU A 116 -25.82 101.06 58.67
C LEU A 116 -24.48 101.23 59.39
N THR A 117 -24.32 100.56 60.53
CA THR A 117 -23.00 100.31 61.11
C THR A 117 -22.23 99.25 60.32
N TYR A 118 -20.92 99.12 60.54
CA TYR A 118 -20.10 98.11 59.83
C TYR A 118 -20.55 96.67 60.11
N ALA A 119 -20.95 96.36 61.36
CA ALA A 119 -21.45 95.04 61.72
C ALA A 119 -22.77 94.71 60.99
N GLN A 120 -23.67 95.69 60.91
CA GLN A 120 -24.90 95.60 60.14
C GLN A 120 -24.61 95.49 58.63
N PHE A 121 -23.62 96.21 58.10
CA PHE A 121 -23.18 96.05 56.71
C PHE A 121 -22.68 94.63 56.41
N ALA A 122 -21.88 94.02 57.29
CA ALA A 122 -21.43 92.63 57.13
C ALA A 122 -22.59 91.63 57.22
N ALA A 123 -23.56 91.87 58.11
CA ALA A 123 -24.77 91.05 58.18
C ALA A 123 -25.62 91.18 56.89
N ALA A 124 -25.73 92.39 56.33
CA ALA A 124 -26.41 92.63 55.06
C ALA A 124 -25.74 91.86 53.91
N LEU A 125 -24.40 91.85 53.85
CA LEU A 125 -23.67 91.05 52.85
C LEU A 125 -23.94 89.54 52.96
N ASN A 126 -24.12 89.01 54.17
CA ASN A 126 -24.49 87.61 54.35
C ASN A 126 -25.91 87.32 53.84
N VAL A 127 -26.84 88.25 54.05
CA VAL A 127 -28.21 88.13 53.50
C VAL A 127 -28.18 88.17 51.97
N VAL A 128 -27.42 89.11 51.39
CA VAL A 128 -27.24 89.21 49.92
C VAL A 128 -26.57 87.95 49.35
N ALA A 129 -25.55 87.41 50.03
CA ALA A 129 -24.90 86.18 49.61
C ALA A 129 -25.84 84.97 49.67
N ALA A 130 -26.72 84.91 50.68
CA ALA A 130 -27.72 83.85 50.80
C ALA A 130 -28.80 83.95 49.72
N THR A 131 -29.19 85.16 49.30
CA THR A 131 -30.19 85.36 48.24
C THR A 131 -29.62 85.12 46.85
N LEU A 132 -28.38 85.54 46.58
CA LEU A 132 -27.72 85.33 45.29
C LEU A 132 -27.21 83.90 45.09
N PHE A 133 -26.84 83.21 46.17
CA PHE A 133 -26.25 81.87 46.10
C PHE A 133 -26.97 80.87 47.02
N PRO A 134 -28.28 80.62 46.81
CA PRO A 134 -29.09 79.76 47.70
C PRO A 134 -28.59 78.31 47.73
N GLU A 135 -27.96 77.82 46.66
CA GLU A 135 -27.43 76.45 46.58
C GLU A 135 -26.10 76.26 47.34
N VAL A 136 -25.44 77.34 47.76
CA VAL A 136 -24.15 77.28 48.45
C VAL A 136 -24.34 77.57 49.93
N THR A 137 -25.18 76.78 50.60
CA THR A 137 -25.18 76.73 52.06
C THR A 137 -23.79 76.29 52.56
N ILE A 138 -23.20 77.07 53.46
CA ILE A 138 -21.86 76.86 54.06
C ILE A 138 -21.71 75.45 54.68
N ARG A 139 -22.83 74.79 55.01
CA ARG A 139 -22.90 73.37 55.44
C ARG A 139 -22.31 72.40 54.40
N GLY A 140 -22.40 72.73 53.11
CA GLY A 140 -21.83 71.94 52.01
C GLY A 140 -20.31 72.00 51.92
N TYR A 141 -19.66 73.10 52.32
CA TYR A 141 -18.19 73.24 52.20
C TYR A 141 -17.43 72.34 53.20
N LEU A 142 -17.90 72.27 54.45
CA LEU A 142 -17.33 71.35 55.46
C LEU A 142 -17.63 69.88 55.14
N GLY A 143 -18.81 69.58 54.59
CA GLY A 143 -19.15 68.25 54.06
C GLY A 143 -18.23 67.83 52.90
N ARG A 144 -17.96 68.74 51.95
CA ARG A 144 -17.02 68.53 50.84
C ARG A 144 -15.58 68.32 51.32
N LYS A 145 -15.14 69.00 52.39
CA LYS A 145 -13.80 68.78 53.00
C LYS A 145 -13.68 67.38 53.62
N ARG A 146 -14.67 66.93 54.40
CA ARG A 146 -14.71 65.56 54.96
C ARG A 146 -14.79 64.50 53.85
N PHE A 147 -15.56 64.75 52.78
CA PHE A 147 -15.62 63.86 51.63
C PHE A 147 -14.29 63.79 50.87
N ARG A 148 -13.60 64.92 50.66
CA ARG A 148 -12.25 64.95 50.06
C ARG A 148 -11.24 64.16 50.91
N GLN A 149 -11.30 64.26 52.23
CA GLN A 149 -10.40 63.53 53.13
C GLN A 149 -10.67 62.01 53.11
N LYS A 150 -11.94 61.59 53.25
CA LYS A 150 -12.33 60.17 53.09
C LYS A 150 -11.97 59.61 51.70
N LYS A 151 -12.12 60.42 50.65
CA LYS A 151 -11.74 60.02 49.29
C LYS A 151 -10.22 59.87 49.15
N LEU A 152 -9.43 60.77 49.75
CA LEU A 152 -7.97 60.66 49.75
C LEU A 152 -7.50 59.40 50.49
N GLU A 153 -8.12 59.06 51.62
CA GLU A 153 -7.87 57.82 52.36
C GLU A 153 -8.26 56.59 51.54
N SER A 154 -9.45 56.60 50.92
CA SER A 154 -9.89 55.55 50.00
C SER A 154 -8.95 55.38 48.80
N ASP A 155 -8.44 56.48 48.24
CA ASP A 155 -7.50 56.47 47.12
C ASP A 155 -6.12 55.94 47.55
N LYS A 156 -5.68 56.22 48.79
CA LYS A 156 -4.46 55.63 49.36
C LYS A 156 -4.59 54.11 49.54
N VAL A 157 -5.71 53.64 50.07
CA VAL A 157 -6.00 52.20 50.20
C VAL A 157 -6.05 51.55 48.81
N ALA A 158 -6.69 52.19 47.83
CA ALA A 158 -6.75 51.69 46.46
C ALA A 158 -5.37 51.63 45.78
N ARG A 159 -4.50 52.62 45.99
CA ARG A 159 -3.10 52.58 45.48
C ARG A 159 -2.29 51.47 46.12
N THR A 160 -2.38 51.31 47.44
CA THR A 160 -1.66 50.25 48.17
C THR A 160 -2.12 48.86 47.70
N ALA A 161 -3.43 48.70 47.46
CA ALA A 161 -3.98 47.48 46.87
C ALA A 161 -3.51 47.25 45.43
N LEU A 162 -3.43 48.30 44.61
CA LEU A 162 -2.91 48.22 43.24
C LEU A 162 -1.42 47.84 43.23
N GLU A 163 -0.59 48.47 44.05
CA GLU A 163 0.83 48.14 44.20
C GLU A 163 1.03 46.69 44.66
N SER A 164 0.19 46.23 45.59
CA SER A 164 0.18 44.83 46.03
C SER A 164 -0.15 43.89 44.86
N LEU A 165 -1.20 44.19 44.08
CA LEU A 165 -1.59 43.43 42.89
C LEU A 165 -0.50 43.46 41.79
N GLU A 166 0.14 44.60 41.55
CA GLU A 166 1.25 44.71 40.61
C GLU A 166 2.48 43.93 41.07
N SER A 167 2.78 43.93 42.37
CA SER A 167 3.87 43.12 42.94
C SER A 167 3.59 41.63 42.77
N LEU A 168 2.33 41.21 42.94
CA LEU A 168 1.88 39.83 42.72
C LEU A 168 1.93 39.49 41.23
N GLY A 169 1.49 40.39 40.36
CA GLY A 169 1.53 40.25 38.91
C GLY A 169 2.97 40.12 38.39
N ARG A 170 3.89 40.95 38.88
CA ARG A 170 5.34 40.85 38.56
C ARG A 170 5.93 39.53 39.03
N ARG A 171 5.64 39.09 40.26
CA ARG A 171 6.07 37.79 40.79
C ARG A 171 5.53 36.63 39.94
N TYR A 172 4.25 36.67 39.57
CA TYR A 172 3.64 35.68 38.70
C TYR A 172 4.30 35.63 37.32
N CYS A 173 4.50 36.80 36.69
CA CYS A 173 5.16 36.90 35.38
C CYS A 173 6.63 36.42 35.42
N ALA A 174 7.37 36.79 36.47
CA ALA A 174 8.75 36.34 36.67
C ALA A 174 8.81 34.81 36.84
N ARG A 175 7.89 34.23 37.63
CA ARG A 175 7.77 32.78 37.78
C ARG A 175 7.44 32.08 36.46
N CYS A 176 6.50 32.62 35.68
CA CYS A 176 6.15 32.06 34.37
C CYS A 176 7.33 32.13 33.40
N ARG A 177 8.10 33.22 33.41
CA ARG A 177 9.32 33.37 32.60
C ARG A 177 10.39 32.37 33.04
N ALA A 178 10.61 32.21 34.35
CA ALA A 178 11.56 31.24 34.88
C ALA A 178 11.19 29.80 34.52
N ILE A 179 9.90 29.43 34.61
CA ILE A 179 9.39 28.12 34.18
C ILE A 179 9.68 27.88 32.70
N ARG A 180 9.38 28.86 31.82
CA ARG A 180 9.63 28.73 30.38
C ARG A 180 11.12 28.58 30.07
N LEU A 181 11.98 29.35 30.74
CA LEU A 181 13.43 29.24 30.60
C LEU A 181 13.93 27.87 31.10
N ALA A 182 13.37 27.35 32.19
CA ALA A 182 13.68 26.02 32.70
C ALA A 182 13.19 24.92 31.75
N GLN A 183 11.98 25.03 31.20
CA GLN A 183 11.42 24.07 30.22
C GLN A 183 12.23 24.06 28.92
N ALA A 184 12.81 25.19 28.52
CA ALA A 184 13.68 25.26 27.35
C ALA A 184 15.07 24.63 27.60
N LYS A 185 15.55 24.64 28.84
CA LYS A 185 16.88 24.11 29.19
C LYS A 185 16.87 22.68 29.72
N ILE A 186 15.79 22.23 30.35
CA ILE A 186 15.70 20.92 30.97
C ILE A 186 14.81 20.03 30.10
N SER A 187 15.32 18.87 29.72
CA SER A 187 14.57 17.86 28.97
C SER A 187 14.07 16.78 29.91
N LYS A 188 12.81 16.36 29.74
CA LYS A 188 12.22 15.23 30.46
C LYS A 188 12.41 13.97 29.64
N PHE A 189 12.99 12.95 30.25
CA PHE A 189 13.22 11.64 29.66
C PHE A 189 12.39 10.58 30.39
N ILE A 190 12.05 9.50 29.69
CA ILE A 190 11.45 8.30 30.28
C ILE A 190 12.48 7.20 30.15
N ASP A 191 12.87 6.63 31.29
CA ASP A 191 13.74 5.46 31.30
C ASP A 191 12.99 4.24 30.74
N PRO A 192 13.50 3.55 29.71
CA PRO A 192 12.80 2.42 29.12
C PRO A 192 12.69 1.20 30.02
N THR A 193 13.51 1.07 31.07
CA THR A 193 13.43 -0.08 32.00
C THR A 193 12.43 0.14 33.12
N THR A 194 12.51 1.27 33.81
CA THR A 194 11.63 1.58 34.94
C THR A 194 10.33 2.25 34.51
N HIS A 195 10.27 2.77 33.29
CA HIS A 195 9.19 3.65 32.80
C HIS A 195 8.95 4.90 33.65
N LEU A 196 9.90 5.24 34.54
CA LEU A 196 9.83 6.44 35.36
C LEU A 196 10.45 7.63 34.63
N PRO A 197 9.86 8.84 34.79
CA PRO A 197 10.43 10.03 34.22
C PRO A 197 11.64 10.52 35.04
N TYR A 198 12.64 11.03 34.34
CA TYR A 198 13.74 11.79 34.94
C TYR A 198 14.00 13.06 34.12
N TRP A 199 14.63 14.06 34.73
CA TRP A 199 14.94 15.34 34.09
C TRP A 199 16.44 15.48 33.95
N LEU A 200 16.90 15.84 32.75
CA LEU A 200 18.31 16.06 32.44
C LEU A 200 18.51 17.50 31.97
N HIS A 201 19.52 18.16 32.52
CA HIS A 201 20.00 19.44 32.04
C HIS A 201 21.17 19.22 31.06
N PRO A 202 20.98 19.38 29.73
CA PRO A 202 21.93 18.92 28.71
C PRO A 202 23.32 19.57 28.80
N THR A 203 23.40 20.81 29.26
CA THR A 203 24.66 21.56 29.37
C THR A 203 25.47 21.20 30.61
N THR A 204 24.82 20.76 31.70
CA THR A 204 25.52 20.41 32.95
C THR A 204 25.63 18.91 33.15
N GLY A 205 24.88 18.10 32.39
CA GLY A 205 24.82 16.65 32.55
C GLY A 205 24.06 16.19 33.80
N VAL A 206 23.55 17.10 34.62
CA VAL A 206 22.88 16.75 35.89
C VAL A 206 21.51 16.13 35.61
N THR A 207 21.32 14.91 36.12
CA THR A 207 20.06 14.17 36.07
C THR A 207 19.38 14.14 37.44
N THR A 208 18.07 14.38 37.48
CA THR A 208 17.26 14.24 38.70
C THR A 208 16.05 13.37 38.43
N TRP A 209 15.79 12.38 39.29
CA TRP A 209 14.59 11.53 39.24
C TRP A 209 13.35 12.19 39.85
N THR A 210 13.55 13.27 40.61
CA THR A 210 12.47 14.10 41.15
C THR A 210 12.27 15.33 40.30
N LYS A 211 11.01 15.70 40.04
CA LYS A 211 10.65 16.90 39.28
C LYS A 211 11.29 18.15 39.89
N PRO A 212 12.09 18.92 39.13
CA PRO A 212 12.68 20.15 39.64
C PRO A 212 11.64 21.11 40.22
N LYS A 213 11.85 21.60 41.44
CA LYS A 213 10.91 22.47 42.17
C LYS A 213 10.54 23.73 41.39
N VAL A 214 11.44 24.22 40.53
CA VAL A 214 11.21 25.40 39.66
C VAL A 214 9.98 25.26 38.76
N PHE A 215 9.61 24.03 38.37
CA PHE A 215 8.45 23.79 37.52
C PHE A 215 7.11 23.97 38.24
N GLY A 216 7.06 23.74 39.56
CA GLY A 216 5.81 23.75 40.32
C GLY A 216 4.75 22.83 39.71
N ALA A 217 3.57 23.39 39.39
CA ALA A 217 2.49 22.65 38.74
C ALA A 217 2.74 22.37 37.25
N ALA A 218 3.50 23.22 36.54
CA ALA A 218 3.86 23.00 35.13
C ALA A 218 4.88 21.86 35.00
N ASP A 219 5.05 21.27 33.82
CA ASP A 219 6.11 20.28 33.54
C ASP A 219 6.62 20.47 32.10
N VAL A 220 7.67 19.76 31.71
CA VAL A 220 8.15 19.73 30.31
C VAL A 220 7.12 19.00 29.44
N GLU A 221 6.65 19.65 28.38
CA GLU A 221 5.51 19.17 27.56
C GLU A 221 5.76 17.81 26.90
N HIS A 222 6.98 17.57 26.40
CA HIS A 222 7.33 16.33 25.71
C HIS A 222 8.35 15.54 26.52
N ALA A 223 7.90 14.40 27.06
CA ALA A 223 8.78 13.41 27.63
C ALA A 223 9.37 12.55 26.50
N MET A 224 10.70 12.48 26.41
CA MET A 224 11.40 11.69 25.40
C MET A 224 11.76 10.31 25.96
N MET A 225 11.36 9.22 25.31
CA MET A 225 11.94 7.92 25.62
C MET A 225 13.42 7.90 25.24
N VAL A 226 14.25 7.36 26.12
CA VAL A 226 15.67 7.11 25.86
C VAL A 226 15.81 5.83 25.04
N ALA A 227 16.82 5.75 24.18
CA ALA A 227 17.09 4.52 23.47
C ALA A 227 17.63 3.45 24.44
N THR A 228 16.99 2.28 24.43
CA THR A 228 17.58 1.04 24.96
C THR A 228 18.71 0.55 24.06
N SER A 229 19.56 -0.34 24.55
CA SER A 229 20.53 -1.09 23.73
C SER A 229 19.88 -1.76 22.50
N LYS A 230 18.62 -2.22 22.63
CA LYS A 230 17.84 -2.82 21.54
C LYS A 230 17.36 -1.80 20.50
N THR A 231 17.19 -0.53 20.85
CA THR A 231 16.68 0.55 19.97
C THR A 231 17.73 1.57 19.56
N GLU A 232 18.88 1.59 20.22
CA GLU A 232 20.02 2.46 19.92
C GLU A 232 20.64 2.11 18.57
N HIS A 233 20.56 3.02 17.60
CA HIS A 233 21.19 2.85 16.30
C HIS A 233 22.50 3.62 16.24
N LEU A 234 23.55 2.98 16.75
CA LEU A 234 24.92 3.44 16.61
C LEU A 234 25.74 2.46 15.79
N VAL A 235 26.26 2.97 14.69
CA VAL A 235 27.20 2.24 13.85
C VAL A 235 28.61 2.69 14.23
N LYS A 236 29.44 1.71 14.59
CA LYS A 236 30.86 1.89 14.90
C LYS A 236 31.69 1.72 13.62
N CYS A 237 32.82 2.41 13.55
CA CYS A 237 33.73 2.31 12.41
C CYS A 237 34.29 0.89 12.29
N SER A 238 34.22 0.30 11.09
CA SER A 238 34.71 -1.07 10.83
C SER A 238 36.22 -1.28 11.00
N VAL A 239 36.99 -0.21 11.20
CA VAL A 239 38.46 -0.26 11.30
C VAL A 239 38.90 -0.10 12.75
N CYS A 240 38.38 0.91 13.44
CA CYS A 240 38.79 1.18 14.81
C CYS A 240 37.81 0.67 15.87
N ASP A 241 36.57 0.31 15.51
CA ASP A 241 35.47 -0.15 16.40
C ASP A 241 35.12 0.73 17.61
N VAL A 242 35.78 1.88 17.75
CA VAL A 242 35.60 2.82 18.85
C VAL A 242 34.71 4.00 18.43
N ARG A 243 35.04 4.64 17.31
CA ARG A 243 34.42 5.92 16.92
C ARG A 243 33.12 5.74 16.14
N PRO A 244 32.15 6.65 16.31
CA PRO A 244 30.93 6.64 15.52
C PRO A 244 31.26 6.93 14.05
N VAL A 245 30.57 6.22 13.16
CA VAL A 245 30.74 6.39 11.73
C VAL A 245 30.26 7.77 11.28
N ARG A 246 30.98 8.36 10.32
CA ARG A 246 30.59 9.61 9.65
C ARG A 246 30.37 9.43 8.14
N ARG A 247 31.01 8.44 7.52
CA ARG A 247 30.87 8.15 6.09
C ARG A 247 30.66 6.66 5.85
N MET A 248 29.90 6.35 4.81
CA MET A 248 29.81 4.99 4.30
C MET A 248 30.34 4.96 2.88
N CYS A 249 31.31 4.09 2.60
CA CYS A 249 31.78 3.87 1.24
C CYS A 249 30.84 2.89 0.52
N THR A 250 30.20 3.29 -0.57
CA THR A 250 29.28 2.40 -1.31
C THR A 250 30.03 1.28 -2.03
N SER A 251 31.25 1.53 -2.51
CA SER A 251 32.09 0.55 -3.20
C SER A 251 32.66 -0.51 -2.26
N CYS A 252 33.12 -0.12 -1.06
CA CYS A 252 33.61 -1.07 -0.06
C CYS A 252 32.48 -1.71 0.75
N ARG A 253 31.29 -1.09 0.76
CA ARG A 253 30.12 -1.46 1.60
C ARG A 253 30.38 -1.37 3.10
N ASP A 254 31.38 -0.60 3.47
CA ASP A 254 31.83 -0.42 4.85
C ASP A 254 31.57 1.00 5.35
N SER A 255 31.45 1.10 6.66
CA SER A 255 31.16 2.32 7.40
C SER A 255 32.37 2.76 8.22
N TYR A 256 32.86 3.97 7.96
CA TYR A 256 34.08 4.51 8.56
C TYR A 256 33.84 5.80 9.37
N CYS A 257 34.64 6.00 10.42
CA CYS A 257 34.79 7.33 11.01
C CYS A 257 35.58 8.24 10.03
N GLU A 258 35.48 9.56 10.20
CA GLU A 258 36.08 10.51 9.25
C GLU A 258 37.59 10.29 9.06
N GLU A 259 38.32 10.08 10.16
CA GLU A 259 39.78 9.87 10.11
C GLU A 259 40.18 8.53 9.45
N CYS A 260 39.52 7.43 9.79
CA CYS A 260 39.79 6.13 9.15
C CYS A 260 39.41 6.17 7.66
N PHE A 261 38.36 6.90 7.31
CA PHE A 261 37.99 7.12 5.92
C PHE A 261 39.09 7.87 5.18
N GLN A 262 39.55 9.01 5.69
CA GLN A 262 40.61 9.80 5.06
C GLN A 262 41.93 9.03 4.97
N ALA A 263 42.28 8.24 5.98
CA ALA A 263 43.48 7.41 5.95
C ALA A 263 43.42 6.33 4.86
N LEU A 264 42.29 5.62 4.72
CA LEU A 264 42.14 4.48 3.80
C LEU A 264 41.69 4.87 2.38
N HIS A 265 40.93 5.95 2.24
CA HIS A 265 40.37 6.44 0.98
C HIS A 265 41.11 7.69 0.46
N GLY A 266 42.03 8.26 1.24
CA GLY A 266 42.89 9.35 0.80
C GLY A 266 44.04 8.91 -0.11
N ARG A 267 44.15 7.63 -0.51
CA ARG A 267 45.23 7.10 -1.36
C ARG A 267 44.71 6.07 -2.39
N GLY A 268 45.42 5.95 -3.52
CA GLY A 268 45.19 4.92 -4.54
C GLY A 268 43.80 4.96 -5.22
N LYS A 269 43.35 3.82 -5.74
CA LYS A 269 42.07 3.66 -6.45
C LYS A 269 40.85 3.98 -5.58
N ARG A 270 40.98 3.89 -4.26
CA ARG A 270 39.90 4.16 -3.29
C ARG A 270 39.51 5.63 -3.20
N ARG A 271 40.35 6.56 -3.70
CA ARG A 271 40.02 8.00 -3.79
C ARG A 271 38.77 8.26 -4.64
N ALA A 272 38.52 7.42 -5.64
CA ALA A 272 37.38 7.55 -6.53
C ALA A 272 36.09 6.93 -5.96
N HIS A 273 36.14 6.27 -4.80
CA HIS A 273 34.95 5.68 -4.21
C HIS A 273 33.99 6.78 -3.71
N VAL A 274 32.70 6.59 -3.98
CA VAL A 274 31.66 7.48 -3.48
C VAL A 274 31.38 7.14 -2.02
N ALA A 275 31.42 8.18 -1.16
CA ALA A 275 31.21 8.02 0.27
C ALA A 275 30.22 9.05 0.82
N PRO A 276 28.91 8.78 0.73
CA PRO A 276 27.89 9.64 1.32
C PRO A 276 28.12 9.84 2.82
N VAL A 277 27.84 11.08 3.27
CA VAL A 277 27.87 11.45 4.68
C VAL A 277 26.69 10.82 5.39
N ILE A 278 26.95 10.19 6.53
CA ILE A 278 25.90 9.63 7.38
C ILE A 278 25.38 10.72 8.29
N HIS A 279 24.09 11.00 8.17
CA HIS A 279 23.43 11.98 9.02
C HIS A 279 23.37 11.48 10.46
N VAL A 280 23.65 12.39 11.39
CA VAL A 280 23.39 12.19 12.82
C VAL A 280 22.02 12.77 13.15
N CYS A 281 21.29 12.15 14.06
CA CYS A 281 19.98 12.61 14.47
C CYS A 281 20.00 14.08 14.90
N CYS A 282 19.11 14.90 14.35
CA CYS A 282 19.08 16.33 14.61
C CYS A 282 18.65 16.69 16.04
N VAL A 283 18.02 15.75 16.76
CA VAL A 283 17.54 15.93 18.15
C VAL A 283 18.59 15.48 19.15
N CYS A 284 18.95 14.19 19.18
CA CYS A 284 19.89 13.68 20.19
C CYS A 284 21.36 13.95 19.86
N LYS A 285 21.70 14.27 18.60
CA LYS A 285 23.08 14.48 18.11
C LYS A 285 24.07 13.33 18.40
N TYR A 286 23.55 12.18 18.81
CA TYR A 286 24.33 11.03 19.25
C TYR A 286 24.12 9.84 18.31
N GLN A 287 22.86 9.38 18.15
CA GLN A 287 22.54 8.27 17.26
C GLN A 287 22.56 8.68 15.78
N HIS A 288 22.91 7.73 14.92
CA HIS A 288 22.78 7.89 13.47
C HIS A 288 21.31 8.05 13.09
N ALA A 289 21.04 8.95 12.15
CA ALA A 289 19.71 9.15 11.64
C ALA A 289 19.32 7.97 10.73
N THR A 290 18.13 7.45 10.98
CA THR A 290 17.56 6.31 10.27
C THR A 290 16.55 6.76 9.22
N ARG A 291 16.02 7.98 9.35
CA ARG A 291 15.00 8.53 8.45
C ARG A 291 14.99 10.06 8.42
N ILE A 292 14.43 10.61 7.36
CA ILE A 292 14.16 12.05 7.18
C ILE A 292 12.66 12.27 7.23
N CYS A 293 12.20 13.19 8.08
CA CYS A 293 10.81 13.63 8.04
C CYS A 293 10.65 14.76 7.03
N GLU A 294 9.87 14.54 5.98
CA GLU A 294 9.61 15.53 4.93
C GLU A 294 8.86 16.74 5.50
N THR A 295 7.86 16.50 6.35
CA THR A 295 7.07 17.56 7.00
C THR A 295 7.91 18.45 7.92
N CYS A 296 8.83 17.86 8.70
CA CYS A 296 9.74 18.66 9.53
C CYS A 296 10.77 19.40 8.68
N THR A 297 11.29 18.76 7.63
CA THR A 297 12.26 19.37 6.72
C THR A 297 11.67 20.60 6.04
N PHE A 298 10.42 20.52 5.59
CA PHE A 298 9.70 21.64 5.00
C PHE A 298 9.54 22.82 5.97
N LYS A 299 9.29 22.56 7.27
CA LYS A 299 9.11 23.61 8.28
C LYS A 299 10.40 24.37 8.64
N VAL A 300 11.55 23.70 8.63
CA VAL A 300 12.82 24.27 9.12
C VAL A 300 13.77 24.63 7.97
N SER A 301 13.37 24.42 6.71
CA SER A 301 14.19 24.57 5.48
C SER A 301 15.48 23.73 5.43
N THR A 302 15.77 22.97 6.49
CA THR A 302 16.96 22.12 6.65
C THR A 302 16.54 20.67 6.84
N THR A 303 17.34 19.75 6.29
CA THR A 303 17.07 18.30 6.32
C THR A 303 16.95 17.81 7.75
N SER A 304 15.72 17.49 8.14
CA SER A 304 15.39 17.03 9.49
C SER A 304 15.52 15.51 9.55
N ALA A 305 16.74 15.04 9.79
CA ALA A 305 17.07 13.62 9.94
C ALA A 305 16.98 13.17 11.40
N TYR A 306 16.27 12.07 11.67
CA TYR A 306 16.00 11.55 13.02
C TYR A 306 16.48 10.10 13.15
N CYS A 307 16.94 9.70 14.34
CA CYS A 307 17.01 8.29 14.72
C CYS A 307 15.60 7.77 15.04
N ASP A 308 15.42 6.46 15.13
CA ASP A 308 14.10 5.85 15.34
C ASP A 308 13.40 6.41 16.60
N VAL A 309 14.10 6.41 17.73
CA VAL A 309 13.53 6.83 19.02
C VAL A 309 13.11 8.30 19.01
N CYS A 310 13.99 9.20 18.57
CA CYS A 310 13.67 10.63 18.49
C CYS A 310 12.56 10.92 17.48
N PHE A 311 12.48 10.15 16.38
CA PHE A 311 11.40 10.29 15.42
C PHE A 311 10.05 9.97 16.06
N PHE A 312 9.90 8.82 16.72
CA PHE A 312 8.62 8.45 17.35
C PHE A 312 8.25 9.33 18.55
N ASN A 313 9.25 9.81 19.31
CA ASN A 313 9.00 10.80 20.36
C ASN A 313 8.42 12.11 19.80
N LYS A 314 8.89 12.54 18.62
CA LYS A 314 8.40 13.76 17.95
C LYS A 314 7.11 13.53 17.15
N HIS A 315 6.83 12.28 16.78
CA HIS A 315 5.69 11.87 15.96
C HIS A 315 4.88 10.76 16.64
N PRO A 316 4.30 11.01 17.84
CA PRO A 316 3.65 9.97 18.64
C PRO A 316 2.44 9.32 17.94
N GLY A 317 1.79 10.02 17.00
CA GLY A 317 0.67 9.48 16.23
C GLY A 317 1.05 8.43 15.18
N LEU A 318 2.32 8.41 14.72
CA LEU A 318 2.79 7.42 13.73
C LEU A 318 3.10 6.07 14.39
N ASP A 319 3.22 6.04 15.70
CA ASP A 319 3.54 4.84 16.47
C ASP A 319 2.37 3.84 16.50
N ASN A 320 1.15 4.35 16.54
CA ASN A 320 -0.07 3.56 16.70
C ASN A 320 -0.47 2.80 15.43
N LEU A 321 -0.10 3.29 14.25
CA LEU A 321 -0.34 2.59 12.98
C LEU A 321 0.39 1.24 12.96
N SER A 322 1.62 1.18 13.49
CA SER A 322 2.38 -0.07 13.57
C SER A 322 1.76 -1.09 14.52
N LYS A 323 1.13 -0.65 15.62
CA LYS A 323 0.46 -1.55 16.58
C LYS A 323 -0.85 -2.11 16.01
N ALA A 324 -1.65 -1.29 15.35
CA ALA A 324 -2.88 -1.73 14.69
C ALA A 324 -2.60 -2.66 13.51
N GLU A 325 -1.58 -2.35 12.69
CA GLU A 325 -1.13 -3.24 11.62
C GLU A 325 -0.52 -4.54 12.15
N ALA A 326 0.27 -4.49 13.24
CA ALA A 326 0.81 -5.68 13.89
C ALA A 326 -0.30 -6.55 14.50
N ALA A 327 -1.30 -5.95 15.16
CA ALA A 327 -2.46 -6.66 15.68
C ALA A 327 -3.26 -7.35 14.56
N ALA A 328 -3.48 -6.65 13.44
CA ALA A 328 -4.14 -7.24 12.26
C ALA A 328 -3.33 -8.40 11.63
N ILE A 329 -2.00 -8.36 11.69
CA ILE A 329 -1.13 -9.47 11.25
C ILE A 329 -1.24 -10.67 12.21
N GLU A 330 -1.33 -10.44 13.52
CA GLU A 330 -1.51 -11.52 14.50
C GLU A 330 -2.88 -12.18 14.38
N GLU A 331 -3.96 -11.40 14.23
CA GLU A 331 -5.31 -11.94 13.99
C GLU A 331 -5.39 -12.73 12.66
N GLY A 332 -4.56 -12.38 11.67
CA GLY A 332 -4.46 -13.09 10.40
C GLY A 332 -3.65 -14.40 10.42
N ARG A 333 -2.96 -14.75 11.50
CA ARG A 333 -2.11 -15.96 11.58
C ARG A 333 -2.89 -17.29 11.70
N GLY A 334 -4.22 -17.26 11.82
CA GLY A 334 -5.07 -18.46 11.86
C GLY A 334 -5.41 -19.09 10.50
N GLY A 335 -5.07 -18.47 9.36
CA GLY A 335 -5.48 -18.93 8.03
C GLY A 335 -4.34 -19.53 7.19
N GLY A 336 -4.47 -20.80 6.82
CA GLY A 336 -3.49 -21.61 6.07
C GLY A 336 -2.86 -20.93 4.83
N GLY A 337 -1.56 -21.16 4.67
CA GLY A 337 -0.66 -20.35 3.87
C GLY A 337 -0.75 -20.51 2.35
N VAL A 338 -1.20 -19.46 1.65
CA VAL A 338 -0.76 -19.14 0.27
C VAL A 338 -0.74 -17.61 0.01
N GLY A 339 -1.03 -16.78 1.02
CA GLY A 339 -1.24 -15.33 0.85
C GLY A 339 -0.05 -14.40 1.14
N ARG A 340 1.08 -14.91 1.65
CA ARG A 340 2.17 -14.07 2.20
C ARG A 340 2.87 -13.17 1.17
N ALA A 341 3.03 -13.64 -0.07
CA ALA A 341 3.80 -12.92 -1.09
C ALA A 341 3.09 -11.68 -1.67
N LYS A 342 1.74 -11.63 -1.66
CA LYS A 342 0.99 -10.49 -2.22
C LYS A 342 0.83 -9.32 -1.25
N ALA A 343 0.86 -9.57 0.06
CA ALA A 343 0.76 -8.52 1.07
C ALA A 343 2.00 -7.60 1.09
N TRP A 344 3.20 -8.14 0.80
CA TRP A 344 4.44 -7.35 0.76
C TRP A 344 4.46 -6.31 -0.37
N SER A 345 3.99 -6.68 -1.57
CA SER A 345 4.02 -5.79 -2.74
C SER A 345 3.05 -4.62 -2.65
N LEU A 346 1.95 -4.74 -1.90
CA LEU A 346 0.93 -3.69 -1.77
C LEU A 346 1.18 -2.73 -0.60
N THR A 347 1.94 -3.14 0.43
CA THR A 347 2.31 -2.23 1.53
C THR A 347 3.67 -1.54 1.38
N ALA A 348 4.59 -2.07 0.57
CA ALA A 348 5.87 -1.41 0.28
C ALA A 348 5.74 -0.12 -0.56
N ALA A 349 4.59 0.11 -1.20
CA ALA A 349 4.34 1.25 -2.08
C ALA A 349 3.30 2.26 -1.55
N LYS A 350 2.64 1.99 -0.41
CA LYS A 350 1.98 3.06 0.33
C LYS A 350 3.11 3.89 0.94
N LYS A 351 3.50 4.95 0.22
CA LYS A 351 4.38 6.01 0.67
C LYS A 351 4.02 6.28 2.13
N GLN A 352 4.88 5.88 3.08
CA GLN A 352 4.63 6.11 4.49
C GLN A 352 4.57 7.63 4.65
N GLU A 353 3.34 8.16 4.74
CA GLU A 353 3.08 9.56 4.42
C GLU A 353 3.91 10.46 5.34
N GLY A 354 4.87 11.19 4.75
CA GLY A 354 5.66 12.23 5.42
C GLY A 354 7.08 11.89 5.86
N TRP A 355 7.64 10.71 5.52
CA TRP A 355 9.07 10.44 5.78
C TRP A 355 9.74 9.48 4.79
N THR A 356 11.06 9.64 4.64
CA THR A 356 11.92 8.81 3.77
C THR A 356 12.95 8.05 4.62
N PRO A 357 13.08 6.72 4.48
CA PRO A 357 14.10 5.93 5.18
C PRO A 357 15.50 6.24 4.63
N LEU A 358 16.45 6.52 5.53
CA LEU A 358 17.88 6.60 5.18
C LEU A 358 18.53 5.21 5.21
N VAL A 359 18.16 4.40 6.19
CA VAL A 359 18.58 3.00 6.34
C VAL A 359 17.39 2.07 6.13
N VAL A 360 17.67 0.82 5.76
CA VAL A 360 16.60 -0.17 5.63
C VAL A 360 15.90 -0.37 6.98
N THR A 361 14.58 -0.47 6.96
CA THR A 361 13.78 -0.78 8.16
C THR A 361 13.61 -2.28 8.31
N CYS A 362 13.41 -2.72 9.55
CA CYS A 362 13.12 -4.10 9.90
C CYS A 362 11.90 -4.62 9.11
N VAL A 363 12.02 -5.80 8.51
CA VAL A 363 10.97 -6.37 7.68
C VAL A 363 9.69 -6.70 8.46
N GLU A 364 9.83 -7.07 9.73
CA GLU A 364 8.73 -7.48 10.62
C GLU A 364 7.97 -6.27 11.18
N CYS A 365 8.67 -5.39 11.90
CA CYS A 365 8.00 -4.27 12.58
C CYS A 365 7.92 -3.00 11.75
N ARG A 366 8.77 -2.86 10.71
CA ARG A 366 8.95 -1.63 9.88
C ARG A 366 9.19 -0.36 10.68
N ARG A 367 9.46 -0.52 11.97
CA ARG A 367 9.50 0.55 12.96
C ARG A 367 10.92 0.95 13.26
N TYR A 368 11.83 0.01 13.35
CA TYR A 368 13.23 0.28 13.67
C TYR A 368 14.13 -0.03 12.49
N ALA A 369 15.27 0.65 12.40
CA ALA A 369 16.34 0.33 11.47
C ALA A 369 16.77 -1.13 11.66
N ALA A 370 16.98 -1.83 10.54
CA ALA A 370 17.53 -3.18 10.59
C ALA A 370 19.00 -3.14 11.02
N ARG A 371 19.41 -4.17 11.77
CA ARG A 371 20.78 -4.36 12.26
C ARG A 371 21.30 -5.77 12.06
N TRP A 372 20.43 -6.68 11.63
CA TRP A 372 20.77 -8.06 11.37
C TRP A 372 20.25 -8.43 9.98
N LEU A 373 21.09 -9.08 9.20
CA LEU A 373 20.71 -9.78 7.98
C LEU A 373 20.78 -11.27 8.30
N CYS A 374 19.68 -11.99 8.11
CA CYS A 374 19.68 -13.44 8.21
C CYS A 374 19.99 -14.02 6.83
N ASP A 375 21.03 -14.84 6.73
CA ASP A 375 21.52 -15.37 5.45
C ASP A 375 20.52 -16.35 4.85
N ASP A 376 19.93 -17.22 5.67
CA ASP A 376 18.98 -18.24 5.21
C ASP A 376 17.59 -17.67 4.91
N CYS A 377 17.19 -16.60 5.59
CA CYS A 377 15.93 -15.91 5.28
C CYS A 377 16.08 -14.86 4.18
N GLU A 378 17.31 -14.44 3.86
CA GLU A 378 17.61 -13.27 3.02
C GLU A 378 16.87 -11.99 3.43
N GLU A 379 16.60 -11.85 4.74
CA GLU A 379 15.74 -10.80 5.30
C GLU A 379 16.46 -9.99 6.38
N VAL A 380 16.06 -8.71 6.50
CA VAL A 380 16.67 -7.74 7.42
C VAL A 380 15.78 -7.46 8.62
N TYR A 381 16.36 -7.51 9.82
CA TYR A 381 15.65 -7.42 11.08
C TYR A 381 16.28 -6.38 12.02
N CYS A 382 15.46 -5.73 12.85
CA CYS A 382 15.96 -5.01 14.02
C CYS A 382 16.33 -6.02 15.13
N VAL A 383 17.11 -5.58 16.13
CA VAL A 383 17.58 -6.44 17.23
C VAL A 383 16.43 -7.16 17.95
N GLY A 384 15.35 -6.44 18.25
CA GLY A 384 14.20 -7.02 18.95
C GLY A 384 13.46 -8.08 18.13
N CYS A 385 13.17 -7.79 16.85
CA CYS A 385 12.48 -8.74 15.98
C CYS A 385 13.37 -9.94 15.62
N TYR A 386 14.67 -9.73 15.41
CA TYR A 386 15.60 -10.83 15.15
C TYR A 386 15.61 -11.82 16.32
N ALA A 387 15.83 -11.31 17.54
CA ALA A 387 15.85 -12.12 18.76
C ALA A 387 14.50 -12.80 19.06
N PHE A 388 13.39 -12.28 18.53
CA PHE A 388 12.07 -12.90 18.68
C PHE A 388 11.83 -13.99 17.62
N VAL A 389 12.06 -13.68 16.33
CA VAL A 389 11.80 -14.58 15.19
C VAL A 389 12.77 -15.77 15.17
N HIS A 390 14.01 -15.57 15.60
CA HIS A 390 15.07 -16.59 15.60
C HIS A 390 15.24 -17.27 16.96
N LYS A 391 14.30 -17.08 17.90
CA LYS A 391 14.35 -17.74 19.23
C LYS A 391 13.92 -19.22 19.19
N HIS A 392 13.09 -19.60 18.21
CA HIS A 392 12.39 -20.89 18.21
C HIS A 392 12.43 -21.58 16.84
N GLY A 393 12.38 -22.91 16.85
CA GLY A 393 12.26 -23.74 15.64
C GLY A 393 13.55 -23.86 14.83
N THR A 394 13.42 -24.17 13.54
CA THR A 394 14.56 -24.34 12.61
C THR A 394 15.35 -23.05 12.37
N LYS A 395 14.74 -21.90 12.65
CA LYS A 395 15.36 -20.58 12.46
C LYS A 395 16.46 -20.25 13.48
N VAL A 396 16.56 -20.99 14.57
CA VAL A 396 17.61 -20.79 15.58
C VAL A 396 19.00 -21.05 14.99
N ASN A 397 19.08 -21.95 14.01
CA ASN A 397 20.34 -22.35 13.38
C ASN A 397 20.71 -21.50 12.16
N HIS A 398 19.94 -20.46 11.86
CA HIS A 398 20.22 -19.64 10.69
C HIS A 398 21.48 -18.78 10.90
N GLY A 399 22.28 -18.67 9.84
CA GLY A 399 23.39 -17.71 9.77
C GLY A 399 22.85 -16.29 9.84
N ALA A 400 23.52 -15.43 10.61
CA ALA A 400 23.17 -14.02 10.65
C ALA A 400 24.39 -13.12 10.78
N GLU A 401 24.41 -12.10 9.92
CA GLU A 401 25.43 -11.06 9.91
C GLU A 401 24.88 -9.79 10.55
N LYS A 402 25.68 -9.17 11.40
CA LYS A 402 25.37 -7.85 11.94
C LYS A 402 25.60 -6.80 10.85
N LEU A 403 24.54 -6.12 10.46
CA LEU A 403 24.60 -5.08 9.44
C LEU A 403 25.33 -3.84 9.99
N PRO A 404 26.27 -3.25 9.23
CA PRO A 404 26.79 -1.92 9.49
C PRO A 404 25.71 -0.88 9.19
N TYR A 405 26.09 0.36 8.85
CA TYR A 405 25.13 1.29 8.29
C TYR A 405 24.66 0.75 6.94
N TYR A 406 23.37 0.38 6.82
CA TYR A 406 22.84 -0.27 5.63
C TYR A 406 21.76 0.60 4.97
N PRO A 407 22.12 1.43 3.98
CA PRO A 407 21.21 2.37 3.33
C PRO A 407 20.07 1.67 2.63
N ALA A 408 18.93 2.35 2.55
CA ALA A 408 17.79 1.85 1.79
C ALA A 408 18.14 1.60 0.31
N SER A 409 19.00 2.44 -0.29
CA SER A 409 19.48 2.27 -1.66
C SER A 409 20.29 0.99 -1.86
N LEU A 410 21.20 0.67 -0.93
CA LEU A 410 22.02 -0.53 -0.99
C LEU A 410 21.15 -1.80 -0.87
N HIS A 411 20.12 -1.76 0.00
CA HIS A 411 19.14 -2.85 0.08
C HIS A 411 18.36 -3.04 -1.23
N MET A 412 17.98 -1.95 -1.89
CA MET A 412 17.29 -2.03 -3.20
C MET A 412 18.20 -2.65 -4.26
N GLU A 413 19.48 -2.29 -4.30
CA GLU A 413 20.47 -2.90 -5.18
C GLU A 413 20.63 -4.40 -4.91
N TYR A 414 20.76 -4.78 -3.64
CA TYR A 414 20.81 -6.18 -3.22
C TYR A 414 19.56 -6.95 -3.67
N ALA A 415 18.37 -6.42 -3.39
CA ALA A 415 17.10 -7.02 -3.79
C ALA A 415 16.97 -7.16 -5.33
N MET A 416 17.46 -6.18 -6.09
CA MET A 416 17.52 -6.26 -7.55
C MET A 416 18.50 -7.35 -8.03
N ALA A 417 19.65 -7.48 -7.37
CA ALA A 417 20.62 -8.54 -7.66
C ALA A 417 20.06 -9.94 -7.36
N CYS A 418 19.36 -10.13 -6.24
CA CYS A 418 18.65 -11.38 -5.93
C CYS A 418 17.60 -11.71 -6.99
N ARG A 419 16.73 -10.76 -7.35
CA ARG A 419 15.74 -10.96 -8.42
C ARG A 419 16.38 -11.34 -9.76
N LYS A 420 17.55 -10.76 -10.07
CA LYS A 420 18.31 -11.09 -11.29
C LYS A 420 18.89 -12.50 -11.23
N ARG A 421 19.43 -12.96 -10.09
CA ARG A 421 19.89 -14.34 -9.88
C ARG A 421 18.74 -15.34 -10.02
N SER A 422 17.64 -15.16 -9.28
CA SER A 422 16.47 -16.06 -9.38
C SER A 422 15.80 -16.04 -10.76
N ARG A 423 16.00 -14.99 -11.56
CA ARG A 423 15.58 -15.00 -12.97
C ARG A 423 16.53 -15.84 -13.82
N LYS A 424 17.85 -15.70 -13.66
CA LYS A 424 18.85 -16.50 -14.36
C LYS A 424 18.69 -17.99 -14.06
N GLU A 425 18.50 -18.37 -12.80
CA GLU A 425 18.29 -19.76 -12.40
C GLU A 425 17.05 -20.36 -13.06
N ARG A 426 15.91 -19.64 -13.06
CA ARG A 426 14.70 -20.09 -13.78
C ARG A 426 14.90 -20.17 -15.29
N ASP A 427 15.68 -19.26 -15.87
CA ASP A 427 16.01 -19.31 -17.29
C ASP A 427 16.95 -20.49 -17.61
N GLU A 428 17.86 -20.86 -16.69
CA GLU A 428 18.72 -22.04 -16.78
C GLU A 428 17.93 -23.34 -16.64
N GLU A 429 17.07 -23.44 -15.63
CA GLU A 429 16.14 -24.56 -15.44
C GLU A 429 15.25 -24.73 -16.67
N ALA A 430 14.67 -23.65 -17.20
CA ALA A 430 13.88 -23.69 -18.43
C ALA A 430 14.71 -24.16 -19.65
N ARG A 431 16.00 -23.80 -19.74
CA ARG A 431 16.91 -24.31 -20.78
C ARG A 431 17.15 -25.82 -20.62
N THR A 432 17.37 -26.30 -19.40
CA THR A 432 17.57 -27.74 -19.15
C THR A 432 16.33 -28.56 -19.51
N LEU A 433 15.14 -28.13 -19.08
CA LEU A 433 13.88 -28.77 -19.43
C LEU A 433 13.62 -28.78 -20.94
N TRP A 434 13.99 -27.70 -21.64
CA TRP A 434 13.86 -27.63 -23.10
C TRP A 434 14.79 -28.60 -23.82
N LEU A 435 16.04 -28.75 -23.36
CA LEU A 435 16.99 -29.73 -23.92
C LEU A 435 16.51 -31.16 -23.69
N GLU A 436 16.00 -31.47 -22.50
CA GLU A 436 15.38 -32.76 -22.23
C GLU A 436 14.16 -33.03 -23.11
N ASP A 437 13.29 -32.04 -23.31
CA ASP A 437 12.14 -32.16 -24.19
C ASP A 437 12.54 -32.39 -25.65
N GLN A 438 13.62 -31.75 -26.11
CA GLN A 438 14.20 -32.05 -27.41
C GLN A 438 14.73 -33.48 -27.50
N ALA A 439 15.43 -33.97 -26.47
CA ALA A 439 15.91 -35.35 -26.42
C ALA A 439 14.74 -36.35 -26.48
N ARG A 440 13.71 -36.14 -25.64
CA ARG A 440 12.46 -36.92 -25.65
C ARG A 440 11.75 -36.85 -27.01
N ALA A 441 11.77 -35.70 -27.68
CA ALA A 441 11.20 -35.55 -29.02
C ALA A 441 11.98 -36.34 -30.08
N LYS A 442 13.31 -36.32 -30.04
CA LYS A 442 14.18 -37.12 -30.93
C LYS A 442 13.95 -38.62 -30.73
N GLU A 443 13.89 -39.06 -29.48
CA GLU A 443 13.61 -40.47 -29.15
C GLU A 443 12.24 -40.91 -29.67
N ARG A 444 11.18 -40.12 -29.44
CA ARG A 444 9.85 -40.40 -30.01
C ARG A 444 9.85 -40.44 -31.53
N ALA A 445 10.62 -39.57 -32.19
CA ALA A 445 10.76 -39.60 -33.64
C ALA A 445 11.47 -40.88 -34.11
N ALA A 446 12.56 -41.28 -33.45
CA ALA A 446 13.28 -42.52 -33.75
C ALA A 446 12.38 -43.76 -33.59
N VAL A 447 11.63 -43.86 -32.50
CA VAL A 447 10.66 -44.96 -32.27
C VAL A 447 9.61 -45.01 -33.37
N ARG A 448 9.07 -43.85 -33.81
CA ARG A 448 8.09 -43.81 -34.91
C ARG A 448 8.70 -44.24 -36.25
N ILE A 449 9.93 -43.83 -36.54
CA ILE A 449 10.65 -44.23 -37.75
C ILE A 449 10.88 -45.74 -37.74
N GLN A 450 11.39 -46.28 -36.62
CA GLN A 450 11.62 -47.72 -36.45
C GLN A 450 10.32 -48.52 -36.58
N ALA A 451 9.23 -48.09 -35.95
CA ALA A 451 7.92 -48.75 -36.07
C ALA A 451 7.41 -48.73 -37.52
N ARG A 452 7.55 -47.61 -38.23
CA ARG A 452 7.15 -47.50 -39.64
C ARG A 452 8.00 -48.40 -40.55
N TRP A 453 9.29 -48.49 -40.28
CA TRP A 453 10.22 -49.37 -41.00
C TRP A 453 9.90 -50.84 -40.78
N ARG A 454 9.75 -51.28 -39.52
CA ARG A 454 9.32 -52.64 -39.17
C ARG A 454 7.98 -53.00 -39.81
N GLY A 455 7.02 -52.07 -39.79
CA GLY A 455 5.74 -52.26 -40.47
C GLY A 455 5.86 -52.34 -42.00
N LYS A 456 6.83 -51.66 -42.62
CA LYS A 456 7.11 -51.78 -44.06
C LYS A 456 7.69 -53.15 -44.39
N ILE A 457 8.69 -53.60 -43.62
CA ILE A 457 9.28 -54.94 -43.77
C ILE A 457 8.20 -56.02 -43.62
N GLY A 458 7.41 -55.97 -42.55
CA GLY A 458 6.32 -56.94 -42.32
C GLY A 458 5.25 -56.92 -43.41
N ARG A 459 4.99 -55.78 -44.07
CA ARG A 459 4.11 -55.72 -45.25
C ARG A 459 4.73 -56.38 -46.48
N ILE A 460 6.03 -56.23 -46.70
CA ILE A 460 6.75 -56.86 -47.82
C ILE A 460 6.74 -58.39 -47.63
N GLU A 461 7.11 -58.85 -46.44
CA GLU A 461 7.09 -60.28 -46.07
C GLU A 461 5.66 -60.84 -46.11
N GLY A 462 4.70 -60.11 -45.53
CA GLY A 462 3.29 -60.48 -45.55
C GLY A 462 2.72 -60.55 -46.97
N LEU A 463 3.12 -59.65 -47.87
CA LEU A 463 2.72 -59.70 -49.28
C LEU A 463 3.30 -60.94 -49.98
N ALA A 464 4.55 -61.30 -49.70
CA ALA A 464 5.16 -62.53 -50.21
C ALA A 464 4.42 -63.78 -49.69
N HIS A 465 4.11 -63.82 -48.39
CA HIS A 465 3.33 -64.90 -47.79
C HIS A 465 1.91 -65.00 -48.38
N LEU A 466 1.22 -63.88 -48.57
CA LEU A 466 -0.11 -63.84 -49.20
C LEU A 466 -0.05 -64.24 -50.68
N LYS A 467 1.00 -63.85 -51.42
CA LYS A 467 1.23 -64.32 -52.80
C LYS A 467 1.44 -65.83 -52.83
N ALA A 468 2.26 -66.37 -51.94
CA ALA A 468 2.48 -67.81 -51.79
C ALA A 468 1.19 -68.55 -51.41
N GLY A 469 0.41 -68.02 -50.46
CA GLY A 469 -0.89 -68.55 -50.08
C GLY A 469 -1.89 -68.54 -51.24
N ARG A 470 -1.97 -67.45 -52.01
CA ARG A 470 -2.78 -67.40 -53.25
C ARG A 470 -2.29 -68.38 -54.32
N ALA A 471 -0.98 -68.61 -54.42
CA ALA A 471 -0.42 -69.62 -55.32
C ALA A 471 -0.83 -71.03 -54.91
N ARG A 472 -0.74 -71.35 -53.60
CA ARG A 472 -1.25 -72.62 -53.02
C ARG A 472 -2.73 -72.79 -53.28
N HIS A 473 -3.56 -71.80 -52.96
CA HIS A 473 -5.01 -71.87 -53.20
C HIS A 473 -5.36 -72.03 -54.68
N ARG A 474 -4.59 -71.41 -55.59
CA ARG A 474 -4.75 -71.63 -57.05
C ARG A 474 -4.29 -73.02 -57.49
N ALA A 475 -3.26 -73.59 -56.86
CA ALA A 475 -2.83 -74.96 -57.10
C ALA A 475 -3.89 -75.96 -56.60
N GLU A 476 -4.39 -75.78 -55.37
CA GLU A 476 -5.49 -76.54 -54.77
C GLU A 476 -6.76 -76.44 -55.62
N TRP A 477 -7.14 -75.25 -56.08
CA TRP A 477 -8.30 -75.07 -56.96
C TRP A 477 -8.11 -75.79 -58.30
N ARG A 478 -6.92 -75.70 -58.92
CA ARG A 478 -6.60 -76.46 -60.14
C ARG A 478 -6.67 -77.97 -59.91
N GLN A 479 -6.17 -78.44 -58.77
CA GLN A 479 -6.25 -79.84 -58.37
C GLN A 479 -7.70 -80.27 -58.15
N ARG A 480 -8.49 -79.46 -57.45
CA ARG A 480 -9.92 -79.69 -57.23
C ARG A 480 -10.70 -79.71 -58.54
N LYS A 481 -10.36 -78.87 -59.53
CA LYS A 481 -10.95 -78.96 -60.87
C LYS A 481 -10.59 -80.24 -61.63
N LYS A 482 -9.38 -80.79 -61.46
CA LYS A 482 -9.01 -82.10 -62.01
C LYS A 482 -9.78 -83.22 -61.31
N ASP A 483 -9.88 -83.14 -59.99
CA ASP A 483 -10.58 -84.12 -59.16
C ASP A 483 -12.11 -84.03 -59.36
N ASP A 484 -12.69 -82.84 -59.59
CA ASP A 484 -14.11 -82.65 -59.94
C ASP A 484 -14.46 -83.36 -61.25
N ARG A 485 -13.53 -83.40 -62.22
CA ARG A 485 -13.72 -84.20 -63.45
C ARG A 485 -13.79 -85.69 -63.14
N LYS A 486 -13.02 -86.16 -62.14
CA LYS A 486 -13.12 -87.55 -61.66
C LYS A 486 -14.40 -87.78 -60.87
N ARG A 487 -14.79 -86.85 -59.99
CA ARG A 487 -16.04 -86.92 -59.21
C ARG A 487 -17.27 -87.02 -60.10
N LYS A 488 -17.29 -86.32 -61.23
CA LYS A 488 -18.36 -86.37 -62.24
C LYS A 488 -18.33 -87.61 -63.14
N ALA A 489 -17.30 -88.45 -63.06
CA ALA A 489 -17.30 -89.69 -63.82
C ALA A 489 -18.28 -90.66 -63.16
N LEU A 490 -19.19 -91.24 -63.94
CA LEU A 490 -20.27 -92.11 -63.46
C LEU A 490 -19.79 -93.23 -62.51
N TRP A 491 -18.60 -93.79 -62.76
CA TRP A 491 -18.01 -94.84 -61.92
C TRP A 491 -17.65 -94.34 -60.51
N TYR A 492 -17.24 -93.08 -60.36
CA TYR A 492 -16.85 -92.50 -59.07
C TYR A 492 -18.07 -92.10 -58.25
N GLU A 493 -19.13 -91.57 -58.89
CA GLU A 493 -20.40 -91.25 -58.21
C GLU A 493 -21.06 -92.51 -57.62
N ALA A 494 -21.06 -93.62 -58.36
CA ALA A 494 -21.56 -94.91 -57.88
C ALA A 494 -20.80 -95.41 -56.64
N LEU A 495 -19.46 -95.27 -56.63
CA LEU A 495 -18.62 -95.65 -55.48
C LEU A 495 -18.78 -94.69 -54.29
N ASP A 496 -19.03 -93.40 -54.52
CA ASP A 496 -19.23 -92.42 -53.44
C ASP A 496 -20.58 -92.66 -52.74
N LEU A 497 -21.61 -93.08 -53.49
CA LEU A 497 -22.91 -93.50 -52.95
C LEU A 497 -22.81 -94.77 -52.09
N ALA A 498 -21.94 -95.70 -52.47
CA ALA A 498 -21.65 -96.91 -51.71
C ALA A 498 -20.69 -96.67 -50.52
N GLY A 499 -20.15 -95.45 -50.35
CA GLY A 499 -19.17 -95.13 -49.32
C GLY A 499 -17.77 -95.72 -49.56
N LEU A 500 -17.50 -96.25 -50.75
CA LEU A 500 -16.26 -96.95 -51.12
C LEU A 500 -15.32 -96.13 -52.02
N ALA A 501 -15.69 -94.89 -52.38
CA ALA A 501 -14.88 -94.05 -53.25
C ALA A 501 -13.48 -93.76 -52.65
N PRO A 502 -12.39 -93.99 -53.43
CA PRO A 502 -11.03 -93.72 -52.99
C PRO A 502 -10.81 -92.23 -52.77
N ARG A 503 -10.02 -91.85 -51.76
CA ARG A 503 -9.79 -90.45 -51.38
C ARG A 503 -9.13 -89.68 -52.53
N LEU A 504 -9.69 -88.53 -52.87
CA LEU A 504 -9.04 -87.61 -53.81
C LEU A 504 -8.14 -86.63 -53.05
N ALA A 505 -7.07 -86.18 -53.72
CA ALA A 505 -6.05 -85.32 -53.11
C ALA A 505 -6.59 -83.92 -52.73
N SER A 506 -7.75 -83.52 -53.27
CA SER A 506 -8.42 -82.24 -52.97
C SER A 506 -9.60 -82.35 -51.99
N ASP A 507 -9.87 -83.53 -51.44
CA ASP A 507 -10.90 -83.74 -50.43
C ASP A 507 -10.54 -82.94 -49.15
N ARG A 508 -11.51 -82.18 -48.62
CA ARG A 508 -11.31 -81.43 -47.37
C ARG A 508 -11.50 -82.35 -46.16
N LEU A 509 -10.93 -81.98 -45.01
CA LEU A 509 -11.01 -82.79 -43.78
C LEU A 509 -12.46 -83.01 -43.30
N ASP A 510 -13.34 -82.05 -43.51
CA ASP A 510 -14.78 -82.17 -43.24
C ASP A 510 -15.49 -83.11 -44.23
N GLU A 511 -15.09 -83.10 -45.52
CA GLU A 511 -15.55 -84.11 -46.50
C GLU A 511 -15.07 -85.52 -46.09
N HIS A 512 -13.86 -85.65 -45.52
CA HIS A 512 -13.37 -86.91 -44.94
C HIS A 512 -14.15 -87.37 -43.70
N VAL A 513 -14.65 -86.44 -42.89
CA VAL A 513 -15.43 -86.73 -41.67
C VAL A 513 -16.91 -86.96 -42.01
N LEU A 514 -17.47 -86.28 -43.01
CA LEU A 514 -18.83 -86.51 -43.50
C LEU A 514 -18.97 -87.89 -44.17
N LYS A 515 -17.92 -88.36 -44.87
CA LYS A 515 -17.80 -89.76 -45.31
C LYS A 515 -17.72 -90.77 -44.15
N ARG A 516 -17.60 -90.31 -42.90
CA ARG A 516 -17.65 -91.13 -41.67
C ARG A 516 -18.94 -90.98 -40.86
N GLY A 517 -19.97 -90.27 -41.35
CA GLY A 517 -21.33 -90.30 -40.78
C GLY A 517 -21.44 -89.92 -39.30
N ILE A 518 -21.07 -88.69 -38.91
CA ILE A 518 -21.27 -88.19 -37.54
C ILE A 518 -22.31 -87.04 -37.55
N VAL A 519 -23.36 -87.20 -36.74
CA VAL A 519 -24.54 -86.31 -36.64
C VAL A 519 -24.20 -85.00 -35.92
N ARG A 520 -24.55 -83.86 -36.52
CA ARG A 520 -24.39 -82.50 -35.95
C ARG A 520 -25.61 -82.12 -35.08
N ARG A 521 -25.45 -82.00 -33.76
CA ARG A 521 -26.34 -81.16 -32.92
C ARG A 521 -25.51 -80.44 -31.85
N GLY A 522 -25.65 -79.10 -31.76
CA GLY A 522 -25.23 -78.30 -30.59
C GLY A 522 -24.21 -77.18 -30.80
N PHE A 523 -24.22 -76.44 -31.93
CA PHE A 523 -23.18 -75.44 -32.26
C PHE A 523 -23.72 -74.04 -32.58
N ASP A 524 -24.40 -73.36 -31.66
CA ASP A 524 -25.01 -72.07 -32.01
C ASP A 524 -24.34 -70.82 -31.43
N ILE A 525 -23.42 -70.88 -30.46
CA ILE A 525 -22.81 -69.64 -29.91
C ILE A 525 -21.36 -69.86 -29.44
N GLY A 526 -20.40 -69.22 -30.11
CA GLY A 526 -18.97 -69.16 -29.72
C GLY A 526 -18.07 -68.61 -30.83
N THR A 527 -16.88 -68.10 -30.49
CA THR A 527 -15.84 -67.79 -31.49
C THR A 527 -15.36 -69.07 -32.18
N VAL A 528 -14.80 -68.97 -33.39
CA VAL A 528 -14.42 -70.13 -34.21
C VAL A 528 -13.47 -71.10 -33.47
N ASP A 529 -12.55 -70.57 -32.66
CA ASP A 529 -11.63 -71.40 -31.89
C ASP A 529 -12.31 -72.06 -30.67
N GLU A 530 -13.32 -71.42 -30.09
CA GLU A 530 -14.15 -72.00 -29.03
C GLU A 530 -15.03 -73.13 -29.56
N LEU A 531 -15.61 -72.94 -30.75
CA LEU A 531 -16.38 -73.99 -31.44
C LEU A 531 -15.49 -75.17 -31.85
N LYS A 532 -14.24 -74.92 -32.27
CA LYS A 532 -13.25 -75.97 -32.50
C LYS A 532 -12.90 -76.72 -31.22
N ASP A 533 -12.63 -76.02 -30.12
CA ASP A 533 -12.33 -76.67 -28.83
C ASP A 533 -13.52 -77.48 -28.30
N GLN A 534 -14.75 -77.00 -28.53
CA GLN A 534 -15.99 -77.70 -28.18
C GLN A 534 -16.24 -78.92 -29.09
N ALA A 535 -15.96 -78.82 -30.40
CA ALA A 535 -16.01 -79.95 -31.31
C ALA A 535 -14.96 -81.02 -30.98
N THR A 536 -13.78 -80.60 -30.51
CA THR A 536 -12.67 -81.51 -30.21
C THR A 536 -12.84 -82.22 -28.88
N ARG A 537 -13.41 -81.55 -27.86
CA ARG A 537 -13.45 -82.05 -26.48
C ARG A 537 -14.85 -82.39 -25.95
N GLY A 538 -15.90 -82.04 -26.69
CA GLY A 538 -17.30 -82.26 -26.29
C GLY A 538 -17.79 -81.36 -25.14
N GLY A 539 -19.10 -81.36 -24.93
CA GLY A 539 -19.79 -80.71 -23.81
C GLY A 539 -19.94 -79.19 -23.89
N ILE A 540 -21.03 -78.68 -23.32
CA ILE A 540 -21.40 -77.26 -23.24
C ILE A 540 -20.56 -76.58 -22.15
N ARG A 541 -19.92 -75.44 -22.42
CA ARG A 541 -19.24 -74.63 -21.40
C ARG A 541 -20.25 -73.74 -20.66
N LEU A 542 -20.06 -73.56 -19.35
CA LEU A 542 -20.91 -72.71 -18.53
C LEU A 542 -20.46 -71.23 -18.60
N PRO A 543 -21.39 -70.27 -18.74
CA PRO A 543 -21.08 -68.85 -18.64
C PRO A 543 -20.87 -68.42 -17.17
N GLY A 544 -20.08 -67.35 -16.97
CA GLY A 544 -19.85 -66.78 -15.63
C GLY A 544 -18.85 -67.54 -14.76
N GLY A 545 -18.82 -67.20 -13.47
CA GLY A 545 -18.06 -67.93 -12.47
C GLY A 545 -18.85 -69.12 -11.92
N HIS A 546 -18.21 -70.28 -11.82
CA HIS A 546 -18.77 -71.42 -11.11
C HIS A 546 -17.80 -71.92 -10.04
N THR A 547 -18.35 -72.50 -8.98
CA THR A 547 -17.60 -73.11 -7.89
C THR A 547 -18.10 -74.53 -7.69
N VAL A 548 -17.17 -75.48 -7.55
CA VAL A 548 -17.49 -76.88 -7.27
C VAL A 548 -16.73 -77.31 -6.03
N LYS A 549 -17.47 -77.88 -5.08
CA LYS A 549 -16.89 -78.45 -3.86
C LYS A 549 -16.57 -79.93 -4.12
N THR A 550 -15.39 -80.37 -3.70
CA THR A 550 -15.01 -81.79 -3.75
C THR A 550 -16.01 -82.63 -2.97
N GLY A 551 -16.41 -83.78 -3.51
CA GLY A 551 -17.40 -84.65 -2.86
C GLY A 551 -18.86 -84.30 -3.17
N HIS A 552 -19.13 -83.20 -3.88
CA HIS A 552 -20.49 -82.80 -4.23
C HIS A 552 -20.86 -83.11 -5.69
N ARG A 553 -22.14 -83.40 -5.92
CA ARG A 553 -22.77 -83.53 -7.25
C ARG A 553 -23.40 -82.22 -7.74
N CYS A 554 -23.05 -81.08 -7.12
CA CYS A 554 -23.61 -79.78 -7.44
C CYS A 554 -22.51 -78.79 -7.82
N ILE A 555 -22.69 -78.14 -8.98
CA ILE A 555 -21.90 -77.02 -9.45
C ILE A 555 -22.69 -75.75 -9.15
N TYR A 556 -22.11 -74.84 -8.39
CA TYR A 556 -22.75 -73.57 -8.02
C TYR A 556 -22.35 -72.49 -9.02
N THR A 557 -23.34 -71.80 -9.59
CA THR A 557 -23.14 -70.74 -10.59
C THR A 557 -23.49 -69.38 -10.00
N ASP A 558 -22.92 -68.31 -10.55
CA ASP A 558 -23.27 -66.95 -10.12
C ASP A 558 -24.80 -66.70 -10.29
N PRO A 559 -25.51 -66.19 -9.25
CA PRO A 559 -26.96 -65.98 -9.29
C PRO A 559 -27.44 -65.02 -10.39
N ALA A 560 -26.53 -64.21 -10.94
CA ALA A 560 -26.81 -63.29 -12.03
C ALA A 560 -27.16 -63.97 -13.36
N TYR A 561 -26.96 -65.29 -13.48
CA TYR A 561 -27.24 -66.06 -14.69
C TYR A 561 -28.33 -67.11 -14.44
N VAL A 562 -29.50 -66.93 -15.05
CA VAL A 562 -30.60 -67.91 -14.99
C VAL A 562 -30.25 -69.09 -15.91
N MET A 563 -29.63 -70.13 -15.35
CA MET A 563 -29.14 -71.29 -16.13
C MET A 563 -30.26 -72.18 -16.69
N GLY A 564 -31.47 -72.09 -16.13
CA GLY A 564 -32.62 -72.94 -16.52
C GLY A 564 -33.02 -72.79 -17.99
N ASP A 565 -32.83 -71.61 -18.58
CA ASP A 565 -33.15 -71.38 -19.99
C ASP A 565 -32.06 -71.91 -20.94
N PHE A 566 -30.83 -72.06 -20.44
CA PHE A 566 -29.65 -72.42 -21.25
C PHE A 566 -29.32 -73.92 -21.22
N LEU A 567 -29.61 -74.60 -20.10
CA LEU A 567 -29.29 -76.01 -19.91
C LEU A 567 -30.56 -76.82 -19.69
N LYS A 568 -30.72 -77.88 -20.48
CA LYS A 568 -31.76 -78.89 -20.29
C LYS A 568 -31.17 -80.09 -19.55
N PRO A 569 -32.00 -80.84 -18.78
CA PRO A 569 -31.62 -82.17 -18.31
C PRO A 569 -31.08 -83.01 -19.47
N GLU A 570 -30.13 -83.90 -19.19
CA GLU A 570 -29.39 -84.74 -20.16
C GLU A 570 -28.29 -84.03 -20.96
N ASN A 571 -28.19 -82.70 -20.90
CA ASN A 571 -27.09 -81.98 -21.54
C ASN A 571 -25.74 -82.38 -20.91
N ILE A 572 -24.71 -82.54 -21.74
CA ILE A 572 -23.34 -82.76 -21.25
C ILE A 572 -22.68 -81.39 -21.11
N ILE A 573 -22.27 -81.04 -19.89
CA ILE A 573 -21.53 -79.81 -19.59
C ILE A 573 -20.06 -80.11 -19.32
N ARG A 574 -19.19 -79.14 -19.58
CA ARG A 574 -17.75 -79.26 -19.36
C ARG A 574 -17.27 -78.29 -18.29
N VAL A 575 -16.70 -78.83 -17.21
CA VAL A 575 -16.17 -78.07 -16.07
C VAL A 575 -14.73 -78.48 -15.81
N GLN A 576 -13.79 -77.52 -15.90
CA GLN A 576 -12.33 -77.74 -15.81
C GLN A 576 -11.80 -78.94 -16.60
N GLY A 577 -12.34 -79.16 -17.80
CA GLY A 577 -11.91 -80.24 -18.70
C GLY A 577 -12.57 -81.59 -18.48
N GLU A 578 -13.42 -81.75 -17.45
CA GLU A 578 -14.24 -82.96 -17.28
C GLU A 578 -15.67 -82.74 -17.76
N LEU A 579 -16.26 -83.81 -18.30
CA LEU A 579 -17.63 -83.82 -18.79
C LEU A 579 -18.57 -84.34 -17.71
N PHE A 580 -19.74 -83.73 -17.58
CA PHE A 580 -20.78 -84.14 -16.64
C PHE A 580 -22.12 -84.09 -17.33
N LYS A 581 -22.98 -85.07 -17.05
CA LYS A 581 -24.34 -85.07 -17.54
C LYS A 581 -25.23 -84.34 -16.54
N VAL A 582 -25.99 -83.36 -17.02
CA VAL A 582 -26.87 -82.54 -16.18
C VAL A 582 -28.11 -83.33 -15.81
N GLU A 583 -28.34 -83.54 -14.51
CA GLU A 583 -29.57 -84.17 -14.00
C GLU A 583 -30.67 -83.11 -13.84
N THR A 584 -30.37 -82.02 -13.13
CA THR A 584 -31.33 -80.96 -12.84
C THR A 584 -30.65 -79.60 -12.78
N VAL A 585 -31.35 -78.55 -13.22
CA VAL A 585 -30.86 -77.17 -13.23
C VAL A 585 -31.75 -76.30 -12.35
N ARG A 586 -31.15 -75.63 -11.37
CA ARG A 586 -31.79 -74.56 -10.57
C ARG A 586 -31.06 -73.25 -10.83
N ALA A 587 -31.66 -72.13 -10.42
CA ALA A 587 -31.14 -70.78 -10.69
C ALA A 587 -29.68 -70.58 -10.23
N ASP A 588 -29.28 -71.19 -9.13
CA ASP A 588 -27.97 -71.02 -8.48
C ASP A 588 -27.08 -72.29 -8.49
N ARG A 589 -27.62 -73.43 -8.92
CA ARG A 589 -26.91 -74.73 -8.87
C ARG A 589 -27.34 -75.69 -9.96
N ILE A 590 -26.39 -76.43 -10.49
CA ILE A 590 -26.58 -77.48 -11.49
C ILE A 590 -26.19 -78.80 -10.84
N ARG A 591 -27.12 -79.76 -10.79
CA ARG A 591 -26.86 -81.12 -10.31
C ARG A 591 -26.39 -82.00 -11.45
N VAL A 592 -25.32 -82.74 -11.21
CA VAL A 592 -24.67 -83.60 -12.20
C VAL A 592 -24.69 -85.07 -11.81
N ASP A 593 -24.55 -85.92 -12.83
CA ASP A 593 -24.58 -87.38 -12.75
C ASP A 593 -23.53 -87.98 -11.82
N ARG A 594 -22.41 -87.31 -11.56
CA ARG A 594 -21.35 -87.84 -10.68
C ARG A 594 -20.72 -86.80 -9.78
N VAL A 595 -20.10 -87.30 -8.71
CA VAL A 595 -19.43 -86.50 -7.69
C VAL A 595 -18.16 -85.86 -8.26
N TRP A 596 -17.88 -84.62 -7.87
CA TRP A 596 -16.63 -83.94 -8.20
C TRP A 596 -15.47 -84.45 -7.36
N ASN A 597 -14.51 -85.15 -7.97
CA ASN A 597 -13.40 -85.81 -7.27
C ASN A 597 -12.10 -84.98 -7.19
N LYS A 598 -12.03 -83.82 -7.84
CA LYS A 598 -10.85 -82.94 -7.77
C LYS A 598 -10.92 -82.00 -6.56
N ARG A 599 -9.77 -81.62 -6.00
CA ARG A 599 -9.69 -80.62 -4.90
C ARG A 599 -10.44 -79.34 -5.32
N GLY A 600 -11.26 -78.81 -4.40
CA GLY A 600 -12.25 -77.77 -4.69
C GLY A 600 -11.65 -76.60 -5.46
N SER A 601 -12.31 -76.21 -6.55
CA SER A 601 -11.79 -75.16 -7.42
C SER A 601 -12.04 -73.79 -6.82
N LYS A 602 -10.98 -72.95 -6.72
CA LYS A 602 -11.17 -71.49 -6.63
C LYS A 602 -11.99 -71.03 -7.86
N ARG A 603 -12.92 -70.09 -7.64
CA ARG A 603 -13.85 -69.55 -8.65
C ARG A 603 -13.16 -69.33 -10.00
N VAL A 604 -13.56 -70.09 -11.03
CA VAL A 604 -13.01 -69.97 -12.38
C VAL A 604 -13.93 -69.08 -13.20
N LEU A 605 -13.45 -67.89 -13.57
CA LEU A 605 -14.11 -67.01 -14.52
C LEU A 605 -13.81 -67.49 -15.94
N LEU A 606 -14.77 -68.12 -16.61
CA LEU A 606 -14.56 -68.65 -17.96
C LEU A 606 -14.84 -67.60 -19.05
N TYR A 607 -15.96 -66.89 -18.99
CA TYR A 607 -16.27 -65.75 -19.87
C TYR A 607 -17.53 -65.01 -19.39
N LYS A 608 -17.64 -63.72 -19.71
CA LYS A 608 -18.76 -62.85 -19.33
C LYS A 608 -19.78 -62.81 -20.48
N MET A 609 -20.99 -63.32 -20.26
CA MET A 609 -22.08 -63.11 -21.22
C MET A 609 -22.37 -61.61 -21.37
N VAL A 610 -22.49 -61.13 -22.60
CA VAL A 610 -22.97 -59.78 -22.89
C VAL A 610 -24.47 -59.76 -22.64
N LEU A 611 -24.88 -59.43 -21.41
CA LEU A 611 -26.29 -59.30 -21.03
C LEU A 611 -26.96 -58.20 -21.87
N ASN A 612 -28.10 -58.51 -22.47
CA ASN A 612 -28.88 -57.55 -23.24
C ASN A 612 -29.43 -56.44 -22.30
N PRO A 613 -29.62 -55.18 -22.75
CA PRO A 613 -29.93 -54.04 -21.87
C PRO A 613 -31.12 -54.24 -20.93
N ARG A 614 -32.10 -55.06 -21.31
CA ARG A 614 -33.29 -55.41 -20.51
C ARG A 614 -32.95 -56.22 -19.24
N GLN A 615 -31.92 -57.09 -19.30
CA GLN A 615 -31.47 -57.89 -18.15
C GLN A 615 -30.57 -57.08 -17.20
N LYS A 616 -29.85 -56.07 -17.72
CA LYS A 616 -29.11 -55.11 -16.87
C LYS A 616 -30.02 -54.24 -16.01
N LEU A 617 -31.25 -53.99 -16.47
CA LEU A 617 -32.23 -53.18 -15.74
C LEU A 617 -32.83 -53.92 -14.52
N LEU A 618 -32.98 -55.25 -14.62
CA LEU A 618 -33.58 -56.09 -13.56
C LEU A 618 -32.60 -56.45 -12.43
N LEU A 619 -31.29 -56.44 -12.69
CA LEU A 619 -30.26 -56.78 -11.70
C LEU A 619 -29.71 -55.55 -10.94
N GLY A 620 -30.17 -54.34 -11.26
CA GLY A 620 -29.63 -53.08 -10.74
C GLY A 620 -30.33 -52.50 -9.50
N VAL A 621 -31.30 -53.19 -8.92
CA VAL A 621 -32.04 -52.70 -7.73
C VAL A 621 -32.30 -53.86 -6.77
N PRO A 622 -31.32 -54.22 -5.92
CA PRO A 622 -31.66 -54.31 -4.50
C PRO A 622 -30.43 -54.12 -3.57
N GLU A 623 -30.24 -52.93 -3.01
CA GLU A 623 -29.37 -52.77 -1.82
C GLU A 623 -29.67 -51.51 -0.98
N LEU A 624 -30.86 -50.91 -1.13
CA LEU A 624 -31.22 -49.64 -0.46
C LEU A 624 -32.52 -49.70 0.35
N TYR A 625 -33.00 -50.90 0.73
CA TYR A 625 -34.30 -51.05 1.39
C TYR A 625 -34.36 -52.02 2.59
N ASP A 626 -33.25 -52.25 3.29
CA ASP A 626 -33.29 -52.87 4.62
C ASP A 626 -32.74 -51.87 5.66
N GLY A 627 -33.63 -51.09 6.28
CA GLY A 627 -33.24 -50.23 7.38
C GLY A 627 -34.15 -49.06 7.77
N MET A 628 -35.35 -48.89 7.20
CA MET A 628 -36.27 -47.83 7.65
C MET A 628 -37.56 -48.41 8.21
N HIS A 629 -37.63 -48.42 9.55
CA HIS A 629 -38.82 -48.67 10.34
C HIS A 629 -39.94 -47.69 9.97
N LEU A 630 -41.15 -48.23 9.77
CA LEU A 630 -42.41 -47.49 9.71
C LEU A 630 -42.70 -46.83 11.07
N ALA A 631 -42.31 -45.57 11.25
CA ALA A 631 -43.00 -44.66 12.15
C ALA A 631 -42.64 -43.21 11.74
N GLN A 632 -43.66 -42.36 11.61
CA GLN A 632 -43.60 -40.92 11.27
C GLN A 632 -43.68 -40.56 9.78
N LEU A 633 -44.84 -40.88 9.20
CA LEU A 633 -45.43 -40.13 8.10
C LEU A 633 -45.88 -38.74 8.60
N HIS A 634 -45.04 -37.71 8.46
CA HIS A 634 -45.48 -36.31 8.33
C HIS A 634 -44.36 -35.46 7.70
N ALA A 635 -44.24 -35.47 6.36
CA ALA A 635 -43.85 -34.32 5.52
C ALA A 635 -43.50 -34.73 4.06
N PRO A 636 -44.42 -34.66 3.08
CA PRO A 636 -44.07 -34.85 1.67
C PRO A 636 -44.00 -33.54 0.85
N ILE A 637 -43.76 -32.38 1.47
CA ILE A 637 -43.67 -31.09 0.72
C ILE A 637 -42.25 -30.47 0.78
N SER A 638 -41.46 -30.73 1.83
CA SER A 638 -40.10 -30.18 1.95
C SER A 638 -39.06 -30.89 1.08
N MET A 639 -39.20 -32.20 0.88
CA MET A 639 -38.29 -33.01 0.04
C MET A 639 -38.42 -32.68 -1.45
N LEU A 640 -39.63 -32.44 -1.96
CA LEU A 640 -39.79 -32.01 -3.35
C LEU A 640 -39.19 -30.61 -3.59
N SER A 641 -39.32 -29.70 -2.62
CA SER A 641 -38.71 -28.36 -2.69
C SER A 641 -37.17 -28.43 -2.65
N PHE A 642 -36.60 -29.35 -1.88
CA PHE A 642 -35.16 -29.56 -1.80
C PHE A 642 -34.61 -30.20 -3.08
N VAL A 643 -35.29 -31.20 -3.64
CA VAL A 643 -34.88 -31.84 -4.90
C VAL A 643 -34.97 -30.86 -6.07
N ILE A 644 -36.01 -30.01 -6.13
CA ILE A 644 -36.13 -28.96 -7.16
C ILE A 644 -35.08 -27.86 -6.98
N LYS A 645 -34.73 -27.47 -5.75
CA LYS A 645 -33.65 -26.50 -5.51
C LYS A 645 -32.26 -27.07 -5.86
N VAL A 646 -32.01 -28.34 -5.57
CA VAL A 646 -30.73 -28.99 -5.90
C VAL A 646 -30.60 -29.19 -7.42
N THR A 647 -31.67 -29.52 -8.15
CA THR A 647 -31.61 -29.62 -9.62
C THR A 647 -31.41 -28.27 -10.29
N LEU A 648 -32.05 -27.20 -9.82
CA LEU A 648 -31.86 -25.85 -10.36
C LEU A 648 -30.46 -25.29 -10.08
N VAL A 649 -29.90 -25.53 -8.90
CA VAL A 649 -28.51 -25.13 -8.57
C VAL A 649 -27.48 -25.91 -9.41
N LEU A 650 -27.74 -27.18 -9.71
CA LEU A 650 -26.87 -27.98 -10.57
C LEU A 650 -26.92 -27.53 -12.05
N GLU A 651 -28.08 -27.11 -12.55
CA GLU A 651 -28.21 -26.57 -13.91
C GLU A 651 -27.50 -25.23 -14.07
N GLU A 652 -27.63 -24.33 -13.09
CA GLU A 652 -26.96 -23.03 -13.10
C GLU A 652 -25.42 -23.18 -13.09
N ASP A 653 -24.91 -24.18 -12.38
CA ASP A 653 -23.48 -24.44 -12.27
C ASP A 653 -22.89 -25.16 -13.50
N VAL A 654 -23.73 -25.90 -14.24
CA VAL A 654 -23.40 -26.45 -15.55
C VAL A 654 -23.37 -25.35 -16.61
N ILE A 655 -24.38 -24.46 -16.63
CA ILE A 655 -24.45 -23.29 -17.53
C ILE A 655 -23.24 -22.38 -17.28
N ASN A 656 -22.91 -22.07 -16.02
CA ASN A 656 -21.75 -21.26 -15.66
C ASN A 656 -20.41 -21.93 -16.03
N ARG A 657 -20.32 -23.26 -16.02
CA ARG A 657 -19.14 -23.98 -16.55
C ARG A 657 -19.04 -23.91 -18.07
N MET A 658 -20.17 -23.98 -18.78
CA MET A 658 -20.21 -23.82 -20.24
C MET A 658 -19.83 -22.39 -20.65
N LEU A 659 -20.37 -21.36 -19.98
CA LEU A 659 -20.03 -19.96 -20.22
C LEU A 659 -18.54 -19.67 -19.95
N ARG A 660 -17.97 -20.24 -18.88
CA ARG A 660 -16.52 -20.14 -18.60
C ARG A 660 -15.65 -20.80 -19.68
N LYS A 661 -16.08 -21.94 -20.23
CA LYS A 661 -15.39 -22.61 -21.35
C LYS A 661 -15.51 -21.80 -22.65
N ALA A 662 -16.70 -21.26 -22.94
CA ALA A 662 -16.94 -20.39 -24.09
C ALA A 662 -16.10 -19.11 -24.01
N ALA A 663 -16.06 -18.44 -22.85
CA ALA A 663 -15.24 -17.25 -22.63
C ALA A 663 -13.74 -17.53 -22.82
N LYS A 664 -13.23 -18.68 -22.34
CA LYS A 664 -11.84 -19.12 -22.57
C LYS A 664 -11.57 -19.37 -24.07
N TYR A 665 -12.51 -20.00 -24.77
CA TYR A 665 -12.42 -20.24 -26.21
C TYR A 665 -12.39 -18.93 -27.00
N TYR A 666 -13.28 -17.98 -26.71
CA TYR A 666 -13.30 -16.65 -27.35
C TYR A 666 -12.04 -15.83 -27.05
N LYS A 667 -11.52 -15.87 -25.82
CA LYS A 667 -10.21 -15.25 -25.48
C LYS A 667 -9.07 -15.85 -26.30
N ARG A 668 -9.04 -17.18 -26.47
CA ARG A 668 -8.01 -17.87 -27.27
C ARG A 668 -8.13 -17.54 -28.77
N LYS A 669 -9.36 -17.48 -29.30
CA LYS A 669 -9.64 -17.09 -30.69
C LYS A 669 -9.25 -15.64 -30.97
N ARG A 670 -9.55 -14.71 -30.04
CA ARG A 670 -9.13 -13.30 -30.10
C ARG A 670 -7.60 -13.15 -30.07
N ARG A 671 -6.91 -13.87 -29.18
CA ARG A 671 -5.43 -13.89 -29.13
C ARG A 671 -4.81 -14.42 -30.43
N LYS A 672 -5.36 -15.49 -31.02
CA LYS A 672 -4.91 -15.99 -32.34
C LYS A 672 -5.09 -14.95 -33.43
N ARG A 673 -6.25 -14.27 -33.49
CA ARG A 673 -6.50 -13.18 -34.46
C ARG A 673 -5.52 -12.02 -34.30
N LEU A 674 -5.30 -11.55 -33.06
CA LEU A 674 -4.34 -10.50 -32.76
C LEU A 674 -2.91 -10.90 -33.12
N TYR A 675 -2.51 -12.14 -32.83
CA TYR A 675 -1.20 -12.67 -33.22
C TYR A 675 -1.03 -12.73 -34.74
N THR A 676 -2.04 -13.18 -35.49
CA THR A 676 -1.98 -13.17 -36.96
C THR A 676 -1.93 -11.75 -37.53
N LEU A 677 -2.61 -10.78 -36.92
CA LEU A 677 -2.57 -9.37 -37.33
C LEU A 677 -1.20 -8.75 -37.03
N ALA A 678 -0.63 -9.04 -35.86
CA ALA A 678 0.72 -8.66 -35.47
C ALA A 678 1.76 -9.26 -36.42
N LYS A 679 1.63 -10.54 -36.80
CA LYS A 679 2.52 -11.20 -37.75
C LYS A 679 2.44 -10.60 -39.15
N LYS A 680 1.22 -10.28 -39.64
CA LYS A 680 1.04 -9.59 -40.93
C LYS A 680 1.64 -8.19 -40.94
N THR A 681 1.49 -7.44 -39.84
CA THR A 681 2.08 -6.10 -39.71
C THR A 681 3.59 -6.14 -39.61
N LEU A 682 4.16 -7.13 -38.89
CA LEU A 682 5.60 -7.35 -38.83
C LEU A 682 6.18 -7.68 -40.21
N LYS A 683 5.55 -8.60 -40.95
CA LYS A 683 5.96 -8.96 -42.32
C LYS A 683 5.92 -7.75 -43.25
N LYS A 684 4.86 -6.94 -43.18
CA LYS A 684 4.76 -5.70 -43.96
C LYS A 684 5.84 -4.67 -43.58
N SER A 685 6.23 -4.59 -42.31
CA SER A 685 7.35 -3.73 -41.90
C SER A 685 8.70 -4.28 -42.37
N GLU A 686 8.90 -5.59 -42.38
CA GLU A 686 10.12 -6.22 -42.91
C GLU A 686 10.25 -6.03 -44.42
N GLU A 687 9.16 -6.17 -45.18
CA GLU A 687 9.09 -5.87 -46.62
C GLU A 687 9.41 -4.39 -46.89
N ASN A 688 8.85 -3.47 -46.09
CA ASN A 688 9.15 -2.04 -46.21
C ASN A 688 10.61 -1.70 -45.88
N VAL A 689 11.18 -2.31 -44.85
CA VAL A 689 12.60 -2.14 -44.49
C VAL A 689 13.51 -2.75 -45.56
N GLY A 690 13.14 -3.89 -46.14
CA GLY A 690 13.85 -4.50 -47.27
C GLY A 690 13.82 -3.62 -48.51
N SER A 691 12.67 -3.04 -48.85
CA SER A 691 12.53 -2.08 -49.95
C SER A 691 13.35 -0.79 -49.70
N LEU A 692 13.37 -0.29 -48.47
CA LEU A 692 14.18 0.87 -48.10
C LEU A 692 15.68 0.57 -48.17
N LYS A 693 16.13 -0.61 -47.70
CA LYS A 693 17.52 -1.06 -47.86
C LYS A 693 17.92 -1.19 -49.33
N LEU A 694 17.03 -1.71 -50.18
CA LEU A 694 17.28 -1.82 -51.61
C LEU A 694 17.44 -0.43 -52.25
N LYS A 695 16.56 0.53 -51.89
CA LYS A 695 16.66 1.92 -52.37
C LYS A 695 17.91 2.64 -51.87
N LEU A 696 18.29 2.41 -50.62
CA LEU A 696 19.53 2.96 -50.05
C LEU A 696 20.76 2.37 -50.74
N ASN A 697 20.79 1.07 -51.02
CA ASN A 697 21.89 0.47 -51.77
C ASN A 697 21.96 1.02 -53.21
N ILE A 698 20.82 1.18 -53.89
CA ILE A 698 20.81 1.78 -55.24
C ILE A 698 21.35 3.23 -55.21
N ALA A 699 20.99 4.02 -54.20
CA ALA A 699 21.50 5.37 -54.03
C ALA A 699 22.98 5.43 -53.60
N GLN A 700 23.46 4.43 -52.85
CA GLN A 700 24.82 4.38 -52.31
C GLN A 700 25.84 3.85 -53.33
N PHE A 701 25.40 3.15 -54.38
CA PHE A 701 26.25 2.61 -55.44
C PHE A 701 26.24 3.42 -56.74
N GLY A 702 25.51 4.53 -56.84
CA GLY A 702 25.58 5.44 -57.99
C GLY A 702 25.42 4.74 -59.35
N LEU A 703 24.61 3.67 -59.41
CA LEU A 703 24.36 2.97 -60.67
C LEU A 703 23.25 3.72 -61.42
N ASP A 704 23.68 4.71 -62.19
CA ASP A 704 22.90 5.20 -63.31
C ASP A 704 22.71 4.05 -64.31
N ASN A 705 21.44 3.69 -64.55
CA ASN A 705 21.06 2.77 -65.60
C ASN A 705 21.28 3.44 -66.97
N SER A 706 22.52 3.41 -67.44
CA SER A 706 22.84 3.53 -68.86
C SER A 706 23.96 2.55 -69.18
N GLY A 707 23.57 1.36 -69.64
CA GLY A 707 24.45 0.39 -70.24
C GLY A 707 23.88 -0.04 -71.58
N ASP A 708 24.21 0.75 -72.62
CA ASP A 708 24.49 0.21 -73.94
C ASP A 708 25.73 -0.68 -73.84
N LEU A 709 25.72 -1.74 -74.65
CA LEU A 709 26.71 -2.81 -74.67
C LEU A 709 27.96 -2.43 -75.47
N ASP A 710 29.07 -3.05 -75.04
CA ASP A 710 30.23 -3.52 -75.82
C ASP A 710 31.58 -2.92 -75.44
N GLY A 711 32.56 -3.83 -75.22
CA GLY A 711 33.97 -3.52 -75.33
C GLY A 711 34.86 -4.11 -74.24
N GLU A 712 35.43 -5.29 -74.51
CA GLU A 712 36.64 -5.80 -73.84
C GLU A 712 37.80 -4.81 -73.99
N LYS A 713 38.57 -4.56 -72.90
CA LYS A 713 40.05 -4.49 -72.94
C LYS A 713 40.69 -4.33 -71.55
N LYS A 714 41.95 -4.78 -71.51
CA LYS A 714 42.89 -4.97 -70.40
C LYS A 714 43.56 -3.67 -69.89
N ALA A 715 43.89 -3.71 -68.60
CA ALA A 715 45.15 -3.30 -67.93
C ALA A 715 45.51 -1.81 -67.68
N ALA A 716 46.32 -1.64 -66.61
CA ALA A 716 46.99 -0.46 -66.01
C ALA A 716 46.08 0.38 -65.07
N ALA A 717 46.24 0.31 -63.74
CA ALA A 717 47.33 0.82 -62.90
C ALA A 717 47.52 2.34 -62.99
N THR A 718 46.76 3.07 -62.15
CA THR A 718 47.17 4.36 -61.57
C THR A 718 46.70 4.42 -60.12
N ASP A 719 47.67 4.69 -59.27
CA ASP A 719 47.64 4.91 -57.83
C ASP A 719 47.07 6.30 -57.58
N ASP A 720 45.85 6.41 -57.03
CA ASP A 720 45.29 7.65 -56.50
C ASP A 720 44.19 7.35 -55.47
N GLY A 721 44.47 7.74 -54.22
CA GLY A 721 43.48 8.12 -53.19
C GLY A 721 42.35 7.13 -52.88
N ALA A 722 42.59 6.19 -51.96
CA ALA A 722 41.52 5.46 -51.30
C ALA A 722 40.54 6.43 -50.60
N PRO A 723 39.21 6.31 -50.79
CA PRO A 723 38.26 7.13 -50.08
C PRO A 723 38.31 6.79 -48.58
N GLU A 724 38.50 7.81 -47.75
CA GLU A 724 38.41 7.71 -46.29
C GLU A 724 37.16 6.92 -45.91
N THR A 725 37.38 5.77 -45.28
CA THR A 725 36.30 4.91 -44.79
C THR A 725 35.50 5.69 -43.74
N ALA A 726 34.17 5.48 -43.71
CA ALA A 726 33.26 6.12 -42.74
C ALA A 726 33.63 5.89 -41.26
N GLU A 727 34.55 4.96 -40.97
CA GLU A 727 35.11 4.73 -39.64
C GLU A 727 36.05 5.86 -39.18
N SER A 728 36.71 6.57 -40.11
CA SER A 728 37.58 7.71 -39.79
C SER A 728 36.79 8.94 -39.28
N ALA A 729 35.56 9.14 -39.77
CA ALA A 729 34.69 10.24 -39.37
C ALA A 729 34.10 10.06 -37.94
N LEU A 730 33.98 8.82 -37.46
CA LEU A 730 33.45 8.50 -36.12
C LEU A 730 34.48 8.69 -34.99
N ALA A 731 35.74 8.97 -35.33
CA ALA A 731 36.81 9.12 -34.35
C ALA A 731 36.88 10.50 -33.69
N TRP A 732 36.16 11.51 -34.19
CA TRP A 732 36.25 12.88 -33.66
C TRP A 732 35.24 13.15 -32.54
N ILE A 733 35.70 13.66 -31.41
CA ILE A 733 34.87 14.10 -30.28
C ILE A 733 35.01 15.61 -30.05
N GLU A 734 33.92 16.25 -29.66
CA GLU A 734 33.94 17.66 -29.26
C GLU A 734 34.46 17.78 -27.83
N VAL A 735 35.49 18.58 -27.64
CA VAL A 735 36.13 18.87 -26.35
C VAL A 735 36.20 20.38 -26.18
N VAL A 736 35.90 20.89 -24.97
CA VAL A 736 35.97 22.32 -24.71
C VAL A 736 37.43 22.70 -24.44
N ASN A 737 37.98 23.63 -25.23
CA ASN A 737 39.33 24.14 -24.98
C ASN A 737 39.34 24.93 -23.66
N GLY A 738 40.11 24.46 -22.68
CA GLY A 738 40.18 25.04 -21.34
C GLY A 738 40.72 26.48 -21.28
N THR A 739 41.36 26.98 -22.33
CA THR A 739 41.89 28.36 -22.38
C THR A 739 40.97 29.34 -23.10
N THR A 740 40.30 28.90 -24.17
CA THR A 740 39.47 29.80 -25.00
C THR A 740 37.97 29.61 -24.79
N GLY A 741 37.54 28.52 -24.13
CA GLY A 741 36.13 28.15 -23.96
C GLY A 741 35.43 27.77 -25.27
N ARG A 742 36.15 27.73 -26.40
CA ARG A 742 35.59 27.37 -27.71
C ARG A 742 35.62 25.86 -27.91
N PRO A 743 34.65 25.29 -28.63
CA PRO A 743 34.63 23.87 -28.95
C PRO A 743 35.78 23.53 -29.89
N LEU A 744 36.46 22.43 -29.60
CA LEU A 744 37.62 21.93 -30.31
C LEU A 744 37.43 20.45 -30.57
N TRP A 745 37.68 20.02 -31.80
CA TRP A 745 37.43 18.63 -32.20
C TRP A 745 38.72 17.86 -32.01
N ARG A 746 38.69 16.79 -31.20
CA ARG A 746 39.84 15.92 -30.99
C ARG A 746 39.56 14.55 -31.60
N ASN A 747 40.45 14.08 -32.46
CA ASN A 747 40.41 12.71 -32.96
C ASN A 747 40.87 11.75 -31.85
N THR A 748 40.00 10.83 -31.45
CA THR A 748 40.24 9.85 -30.38
C THR A 748 41.28 8.80 -30.74
N VAL A 749 41.56 8.61 -32.04
CA VAL A 749 42.53 7.62 -32.53
C VAL A 749 43.87 8.28 -32.83
N THR A 750 43.90 9.40 -33.55
CA THR A 750 45.15 10.08 -33.92
C THR A 750 45.64 11.10 -32.90
N GLY A 751 44.75 11.58 -32.01
CA GLY A 751 45.05 12.64 -31.05
C GLY A 751 45.09 14.05 -31.66
N GLU A 752 44.85 14.18 -32.96
CA GLU A 752 44.85 15.46 -33.66
C GLU A 752 43.70 16.36 -33.20
N GLU A 753 43.99 17.65 -33.13
CA GLU A 753 43.08 18.69 -32.66
C GLU A 753 42.78 19.68 -33.78
N SER A 754 41.50 19.94 -34.05
CA SER A 754 41.04 20.88 -35.07
C SER A 754 40.06 21.89 -34.48
N SER A 755 40.23 23.16 -34.83
CA SER A 755 39.30 24.23 -34.50
C SER A 755 38.08 24.29 -35.45
N VAL A 756 38.07 23.47 -36.50
CA VAL A 756 36.98 23.41 -37.49
C VAL A 756 36.39 22.00 -37.48
N PRO A 757 35.05 21.83 -37.39
CA PRO A 757 34.42 20.52 -37.42
C PRO A 757 34.78 19.77 -38.72
N PRO A 758 35.07 18.45 -38.64
CA PRO A 758 35.37 17.65 -39.82
C PRO A 758 34.23 17.68 -40.85
N LYS A 759 34.57 17.77 -42.14
CA LYS A 759 33.59 17.73 -43.24
C LYS A 759 32.88 16.37 -43.25
N GLY A 760 31.69 16.30 -42.64
CA GLY A 760 30.89 15.08 -42.50
C GLY A 760 29.95 15.11 -41.28
N MET A 761 30.34 15.83 -40.21
CA MET A 761 29.54 15.96 -38.97
C MET A 761 28.21 16.69 -39.18
N ALA A 762 28.17 17.69 -40.08
CA ALA A 762 26.93 18.43 -40.38
C ALA A 762 25.80 17.52 -40.93
N ASN A 763 26.15 16.41 -41.59
CA ASN A 763 25.17 15.43 -42.04
C ASN A 763 24.68 14.54 -40.89
N ILE A 764 25.52 14.25 -39.89
CA ILE A 764 25.16 13.44 -38.73
C ILE A 764 24.13 14.19 -37.86
N GLU A 765 24.32 15.50 -37.67
CA GLU A 765 23.40 16.32 -36.88
C GLU A 765 21.99 16.37 -37.52
N ASN A 766 21.93 16.52 -38.86
CA ASN A 766 20.68 16.42 -39.62
C ASN A 766 20.03 15.03 -39.51
N MET A 767 20.81 13.95 -39.58
CA MET A 767 20.31 12.59 -39.38
C MET A 767 19.78 12.34 -37.96
N THR A 768 20.43 12.89 -36.93
CA THR A 768 19.96 12.78 -35.54
C THR A 768 18.66 13.52 -35.31
N ASN A 769 18.51 14.72 -35.89
CA ASN A 769 17.28 15.52 -35.83
C ASN A 769 16.11 14.81 -36.54
N ASP A 770 16.36 14.17 -37.69
CA ASP A 770 15.36 13.37 -38.38
C ASP A 770 14.96 12.11 -37.59
N LEU A 771 15.91 11.46 -36.93
CA LEU A 771 15.64 10.31 -36.06
C LEU A 771 14.77 10.72 -34.85
N GLU A 772 14.98 11.91 -34.30
CA GLU A 772 14.22 12.43 -33.17
C GLU A 772 12.78 12.79 -33.58
N LYS A 773 12.60 13.45 -34.73
CA LYS A 773 11.27 13.65 -35.35
C LYS A 773 10.53 12.35 -35.59
N GLN A 774 11.21 11.29 -36.04
CA GLN A 774 10.59 9.96 -36.23
C GLN A 774 10.16 9.34 -34.89
N LYS A 775 10.98 9.46 -33.83
CA LYS A 775 10.63 8.99 -32.48
C LYS A 775 9.41 9.73 -31.93
N GLU A 776 9.31 11.03 -32.16
CA GLU A 776 8.19 11.85 -31.73
C GLU A 776 6.89 11.49 -32.46
N MET A 777 6.94 11.28 -33.78
CA MET A 777 5.83 10.75 -34.57
C MET A 777 5.33 9.38 -34.05
N LEU A 778 6.24 8.49 -33.65
CA LEU A 778 5.89 7.19 -33.06
C LEU A 778 5.24 7.32 -31.68
N ARG A 779 5.70 8.28 -30.85
CA ARG A 779 5.07 8.61 -29.56
C ARG A 779 3.66 9.15 -29.77
N ALA A 780 3.46 10.07 -30.72
CA ALA A 780 2.15 10.62 -31.08
C ALA A 780 1.19 9.54 -31.61
N LYS A 781 1.66 8.64 -32.49
CA LYS A 781 0.86 7.49 -32.97
C LYS A 781 0.48 6.52 -31.85
N LYS A 782 1.38 6.28 -30.88
CA LYS A 782 1.08 5.45 -29.70
C LYS A 782 0.08 6.12 -28.76
N ALA A 783 0.17 7.45 -28.59
CA ALA A 783 -0.78 8.22 -27.79
C ALA A 783 -2.18 8.22 -28.41
N LYS A 784 -2.29 8.39 -29.74
CA LYS A 784 -3.58 8.36 -30.48
C LYS A 784 -4.25 6.98 -30.50
N LYS A 785 -3.49 5.91 -30.25
CA LYS A 785 -3.97 4.51 -30.22
C LYS A 785 -4.37 4.04 -28.82
N ARG A 786 -3.83 4.68 -27.78
CA ARG A 786 -4.28 4.51 -26.39
C ARG A 786 -5.57 5.30 -26.21
#